data_AF-A0A933G884-F1
#
_entry.id   AF-A0A933G884-F1
#
_cell.length_a   1.000
_cell.length_b   1.000
_cell.length_c   1.000
_cell.angle_alpha   90.00
_cell.angle_beta   90.00
_cell.angle_gamma   90.00
#
_symmetry.space_group_name_H-M   'P 1'
#
loop_
_entity.id
_entity.type
_entity.pdbx_description
1 polymer ?
#
loop_
_entity_poly.entity_id
_entity_poly.type
_entity_poly.pdbx_seq_one_letter_code
_entity_poly.pdbx_strand_id
1 'polypeptide(L)'
;WGAVMLAAGIVLAGYSGAQAQTCFSESFPYPDGNLEGNGNWILTAGAAGQVLVVSNTAQLVFNNSTATDNPDSVERWDGLVCINCGADGKVTATFKIRRNSAIQGTNQFAWWVRFHEPTGGKDMGGFYGTPTSATPRMAGKALAPSVTLTPDQFDELKVVFDMTNRTTSFYHTPFGGSEQPVGSPNVIVWDVDVGAAARPPVGTTTISRVEIINWNRQDVYNGDMTIDDINVTRCPGTCFSDVTPLQSDPVIDATAQAPTGGEVVWVPSYDYTITNTSSVASINWTAAESNPDGTPADYPWLSLSPLNGGPLVPSDTDTVTASMTRGSLGAGLYAGNIRFEDDCDADPATYHLRTVQLVVGTSPWFVDAFHYADGNLALNGGWVGGQGGVTVAADPDDPTNQVMKIIMDPNAAAGDGASSVVGFGTAACEDGIFTVVVKVKSSPEGTAGKGWGLSVDDPNGANLAAWDGQYNQVRGRNAGAGIVTPYVDLPSTEWHELRAVIDVLNNTTTYYFDDVALGAVNPQSHGVDLGSFQSGVRDVIGSISVTRVDNGPLTGYVLLDDLEVIGCPGECMAGVTPTRYQIGFTQLPWAPDASTTPVPETRDYVFSNDGLVAITSYSVEEVTRSGSSTDYPWILLSKTGGGPFSPGEDDGASPVTATFSSAGLSSGPHLGYLKFTDSCNNQTFMRAIKLNVGDCLTETFDDYGNGPLVDSPGWEVDPGATFGGGTAISSAATPIQVLDGVLEISGSTINGSPVEATQSITAQHRNINNCPVCPEDGLTVVRLRVKGHTGGSALWEIHFTPLGGTDLAAWRGSASTATPMAAQDGAGAAVDLTGGGTWDELEARINVHAFELEGVPATSTAFYLNGALQETLAHGLGDARVRRVRIVRIGNDFSQDADPVVEIDRMSISACGPVCGSPVFDSNRDHEVDYNDLQTLAGNGLIDCATGPAPPAEVFDALSFQCQCLDINNDRAIDMLEFAAFQRCVSLGTPGPADPNCAD
;
A
#
# COMPACT_ATOMS: atom_id res chain seq x y z
N TRP A 1 51.93 -17.20 -62.64
CA TRP A 1 50.90 -18.14 -63.10
C TRP A 1 49.94 -18.33 -61.94
N GLY A 2 48.74 -17.78 -61.81
CA GLY A 2 47.87 -16.98 -62.66
C GLY A 2 46.41 -17.32 -62.30
N ALA A 3 45.69 -16.35 -61.70
CA ALA A 3 44.23 -16.24 -61.49
C ALA A 3 43.50 -17.16 -60.48
N VAL A 4 42.85 -16.56 -59.46
CA VAL A 4 41.50 -16.95 -58.94
C VAL A 4 40.77 -15.69 -58.45
N MET A 5 39.46 -15.66 -58.73
CA MET A 5 38.53 -14.52 -58.71
C MET A 5 38.09 -14.01 -57.32
N LEU A 6 37.73 -12.71 -57.29
CA LEU A 6 36.84 -12.09 -56.30
C LEU A 6 35.39 -12.59 -56.45
N ALA A 7 34.76 -12.93 -55.34
CA ALA A 7 33.30 -12.86 -55.17
C ALA A 7 33.03 -12.26 -53.78
N ALA A 8 32.40 -11.08 -53.76
CA ALA A 8 31.95 -10.41 -52.55
C ALA A 8 30.64 -11.05 -52.07
N GLY A 9 30.61 -11.49 -50.82
CA GLY A 9 29.38 -11.85 -50.09
C GLY A 9 29.11 -10.79 -49.03
N ILE A 10 28.15 -9.91 -49.31
CA ILE A 10 27.54 -9.03 -48.31
C ILE A 10 26.56 -9.91 -47.50
N VAL A 11 26.85 -10.11 -46.22
CA VAL A 11 25.91 -10.70 -45.27
C VAL A 11 24.98 -9.57 -44.82
N LEU A 12 23.76 -9.54 -45.37
CA LEU A 12 22.66 -8.77 -44.81
C LEU A 12 22.25 -9.46 -43.51
N ALA A 13 22.60 -8.86 -42.36
CA ALA A 13 22.00 -9.23 -41.08
C ALA A 13 20.48 -9.02 -41.20
N GLY A 14 19.71 -10.08 -40.99
CA GLY A 14 18.26 -10.03 -41.01
C GLY A 14 17.77 -9.10 -39.90
N TYR A 15 17.02 -8.08 -40.29
CA TYR A 15 16.27 -7.21 -39.40
C TYR A 15 15.28 -8.09 -38.61
N SER A 16 15.50 -8.29 -37.31
CA SER A 16 14.47 -8.85 -36.42
C SER A 16 13.34 -7.82 -36.36
N GLY A 17 12.14 -8.21 -36.81
CA GLY A 17 10.97 -7.32 -36.77
C GLY A 17 10.73 -6.80 -35.36
N ALA A 18 10.45 -5.49 -35.24
CA ALA A 18 10.15 -4.87 -33.97
C ALA A 18 8.96 -5.59 -33.31
N GLN A 19 9.12 -6.02 -32.05
CA GLN A 19 8.08 -6.71 -31.30
C GLN A 19 7.03 -5.70 -30.85
N ALA A 20 5.75 -5.99 -31.08
CA ALA A 20 4.65 -5.15 -30.63
C ALA A 20 4.74 -4.97 -29.11
N GLN A 21 4.58 -3.75 -28.62
CA GLN A 21 4.59 -3.49 -27.19
C GLN A 21 3.21 -3.78 -26.63
N THR A 22 3.15 -4.60 -25.59
CA THR A 22 1.92 -4.94 -24.89
C THR A 22 1.63 -3.86 -23.86
N CYS A 23 0.54 -3.10 -24.00
CA CYS A 23 0.12 -2.19 -22.92
C CYS A 23 -0.64 -2.94 -21.83
N PHE A 24 -1.27 -4.06 -22.17
CA PHE A 24 -2.00 -4.89 -21.22
C PHE A 24 -1.86 -6.35 -21.63
N SER A 25 -1.44 -7.21 -20.70
CA SER A 25 -1.43 -8.65 -20.86
C SER A 25 -2.08 -9.27 -19.64
N GLU A 26 -2.99 -10.20 -19.86
CA GLU A 26 -3.60 -11.03 -18.82
C GLU A 26 -3.57 -12.48 -19.26
N SER A 27 -2.83 -13.28 -18.51
CA SER A 27 -2.76 -14.75 -18.65
C SER A 27 -3.38 -15.46 -17.44
N PHE A 28 -4.18 -14.72 -16.67
CA PHE A 28 -4.86 -15.15 -15.45
C PHE A 28 -3.99 -16.01 -14.51
N PRO A 29 -2.76 -15.59 -14.13
CA PRO A 29 -1.83 -16.42 -13.34
C PRO A 29 -2.24 -16.53 -11.85
N TYR A 30 -3.54 -16.46 -11.57
CA TYR A 30 -4.12 -16.43 -10.24
C TYR A 30 -4.50 -17.85 -9.79
N PRO A 31 -4.61 -18.10 -8.48
CA PRO A 31 -5.14 -19.36 -7.96
C PRO A 31 -6.56 -19.64 -8.46
N ASP A 32 -6.92 -20.92 -8.56
CA ASP A 32 -8.28 -21.32 -8.92
C ASP A 32 -9.29 -20.74 -7.92
N GLY A 33 -10.29 -19.99 -8.40
CA GLY A 33 -11.18 -19.22 -7.52
C GLY A 33 -11.98 -18.14 -8.25
N ASN A 34 -12.55 -17.18 -7.51
CA ASN A 34 -13.23 -16.03 -8.13
C ASN A 34 -12.21 -15.10 -8.78
N LEU A 35 -12.45 -14.59 -10.00
CA LEU A 35 -11.52 -13.64 -10.65
C LEU A 35 -11.51 -12.29 -9.93
N GLU A 36 -12.62 -11.90 -9.30
CA GLU A 36 -12.71 -10.70 -8.47
C GLU A 36 -11.64 -10.64 -7.37
N GLY A 37 -11.06 -9.46 -7.17
CA GLY A 37 -10.04 -9.21 -6.15
C GLY A 37 -8.64 -9.67 -6.54
N ASN A 38 -8.50 -10.38 -7.67
CA ASN A 38 -7.21 -10.77 -8.23
C ASN A 38 -6.80 -9.79 -9.33
N GLY A 39 -5.55 -9.30 -9.31
CA GLY A 39 -4.98 -8.48 -10.37
C GLY A 39 -5.81 -7.28 -10.82
N ASN A 40 -6.44 -6.57 -9.88
CA ASN A 40 -7.29 -5.39 -10.12
C ASN A 40 -8.58 -5.65 -10.92
N TRP A 41 -9.03 -6.90 -11.02
CA TRP A 41 -10.38 -7.23 -11.49
C TRP A 41 -11.40 -6.94 -10.37
N ILE A 42 -12.31 -5.99 -10.61
CA ILE A 42 -13.36 -5.54 -9.69
C ILE A 42 -14.75 -5.87 -10.23
N LEU A 43 -15.72 -6.09 -9.34
CA LEU A 43 -17.08 -6.50 -9.71
C LEU A 43 -18.03 -5.29 -9.78
N THR A 44 -18.97 -5.29 -10.74
CA THR A 44 -19.97 -4.21 -10.90
C THR A 44 -21.40 -4.62 -10.57
N ALA A 45 -21.76 -5.91 -10.65
CA ALA A 45 -22.98 -6.48 -10.09
C ALA A 45 -23.01 -7.99 -10.38
N GLY A 46 -23.18 -8.83 -9.35
CA GLY A 46 -23.32 -10.28 -9.47
C GLY A 46 -22.99 -11.02 -8.19
N ALA A 47 -23.56 -12.21 -7.98
CA ALA A 47 -23.17 -13.05 -6.84
C ALA A 47 -21.76 -13.64 -7.10
N ALA A 48 -20.89 -13.62 -6.08
CA ALA A 48 -19.54 -14.18 -6.19
C ALA A 48 -19.56 -15.59 -6.82
N GLY A 49 -18.71 -15.84 -7.83
CA GLY A 49 -18.44 -17.17 -8.35
C GLY A 49 -18.88 -17.52 -9.78
N GLN A 50 -19.29 -16.56 -10.63
CA GLN A 50 -19.65 -16.85 -12.04
C GLN A 50 -18.53 -16.63 -13.07
N VAL A 51 -17.50 -15.87 -12.72
CA VAL A 51 -16.27 -15.73 -13.49
C VAL A 51 -15.13 -16.23 -12.63
N LEU A 52 -14.69 -17.46 -12.89
CA LEU A 52 -13.71 -18.16 -12.08
C LEU A 52 -12.36 -18.17 -12.79
N VAL A 53 -11.27 -18.12 -12.05
CA VAL A 53 -9.97 -18.57 -12.54
C VAL A 53 -9.93 -20.09 -12.38
N VAL A 54 -9.62 -20.80 -13.46
CA VAL A 54 -9.40 -22.25 -13.46
C VAL A 54 -8.22 -22.57 -14.37
N SER A 55 -7.16 -23.13 -13.78
CA SER A 55 -5.94 -23.54 -14.47
C SER A 55 -5.33 -22.41 -15.31
N ASN A 56 -5.18 -21.23 -14.71
CA ASN A 56 -4.71 -20.00 -15.34
C ASN A 56 -5.59 -19.49 -16.51
N THR A 57 -6.89 -19.78 -16.50
CA THR A 57 -7.84 -19.25 -17.50
C THR A 57 -9.07 -18.69 -16.82
N ALA A 58 -9.71 -17.67 -17.40
CA ALA A 58 -10.98 -17.15 -16.91
C ALA A 58 -12.15 -18.02 -17.43
N GLN A 59 -12.71 -18.85 -16.57
CA GLN A 59 -13.87 -19.68 -16.83
C GLN A 59 -15.19 -18.94 -16.53
N LEU A 60 -16.04 -18.81 -17.55
CA LEU A 60 -17.42 -18.36 -17.45
C LEU A 60 -18.33 -19.58 -17.27
N VAL A 61 -18.95 -19.71 -16.11
CA VAL A 61 -19.81 -20.87 -15.79
C VAL A 61 -21.28 -20.51 -15.97
N PHE A 62 -22.01 -21.27 -16.80
CA PHE A 62 -23.41 -20.94 -17.13
C PHE A 62 -24.45 -21.67 -16.27
N ASN A 63 -24.05 -22.38 -15.21
CA ASN A 63 -24.92 -23.26 -14.46
C ASN A 63 -25.67 -22.56 -13.30
N ASN A 64 -27.00 -22.51 -13.42
CA ASN A 64 -27.91 -22.46 -12.26
C ASN A 64 -27.92 -21.16 -11.44
N SER A 65 -28.05 -20.01 -12.11
CA SER A 65 -28.47 -18.77 -11.44
C SER A 65 -29.99 -18.76 -11.28
N THR A 66 -30.47 -18.94 -10.04
CA THR A 66 -31.85 -18.54 -9.66
C THR A 66 -31.99 -17.01 -9.56
N ALA A 67 -30.91 -16.25 -9.80
CA ALA A 67 -30.90 -14.81 -9.73
C ALA A 67 -31.51 -14.20 -11.01
N THR A 68 -32.40 -13.24 -10.77
CA THR A 68 -33.15 -12.49 -11.78
C THR A 68 -32.23 -11.61 -12.64
N ASP A 69 -32.23 -11.81 -13.97
CA ASP A 69 -31.85 -10.89 -15.07
C ASP A 69 -30.58 -10.01 -14.95
N ASN A 70 -29.74 -10.15 -13.92
CA ASN A 70 -28.57 -9.31 -13.72
C ASN A 70 -27.33 -9.98 -14.34
N PRO A 71 -26.69 -9.37 -15.34
CA PRO A 71 -25.46 -9.90 -15.91
C PRO A 71 -24.31 -9.76 -14.89
N ASP A 72 -23.60 -10.86 -14.64
CA ASP A 72 -22.43 -10.85 -13.78
C ASP A 72 -21.24 -10.33 -14.59
N SER A 73 -20.61 -9.24 -14.12
CA SER A 73 -19.50 -8.56 -14.80
C SER A 73 -18.30 -8.40 -13.88
N VAL A 74 -17.11 -8.69 -14.41
CA VAL A 74 -15.83 -8.32 -13.81
C VAL A 74 -15.10 -7.36 -14.76
N GLU A 75 -14.71 -6.22 -14.22
CA GLU A 75 -14.06 -5.12 -14.93
C GLU A 75 -12.65 -4.93 -14.39
N ARG A 76 -11.71 -4.62 -15.26
CA ARG A 76 -10.37 -4.15 -14.87
C ARG A 76 -10.19 -2.72 -15.36
N TRP A 77 -10.01 -1.80 -14.42
CA TRP A 77 -9.90 -0.36 -14.65
C TRP A 77 -8.45 0.15 -14.67
N ASP A 78 -7.56 -0.54 -13.96
CA ASP A 78 -6.26 0.01 -13.62
C ASP A 78 -5.15 -0.50 -14.57
N GLY A 79 -4.30 0.43 -15.03
CA GLY A 79 -3.13 0.15 -15.88
C GLY A 79 -3.38 0.01 -17.40
N LEU A 80 -4.63 0.04 -17.87
CA LEU A 80 -4.93 0.09 -19.30
C LEU A 80 -4.88 1.55 -19.76
N VAL A 81 -3.70 2.10 -20.04
CA VAL A 81 -3.58 3.39 -20.76
C VAL A 81 -2.84 3.12 -22.06
N CYS A 82 -3.51 2.45 -23.02
CA CYS A 82 -2.97 2.34 -24.37
C CYS A 82 -3.24 3.66 -25.12
N ILE A 83 -2.32 4.62 -25.06
CA ILE A 83 -2.37 5.83 -25.89
C ILE A 83 -2.04 5.47 -27.35
N ASN A 84 -2.68 6.18 -28.28
CA ASN A 84 -2.45 6.09 -29.70
C ASN A 84 -0.96 6.27 -30.08
N CYS A 85 -0.39 5.30 -30.79
CA CYS A 85 1.01 5.32 -31.24
C CYS A 85 1.13 5.83 -32.67
N GLY A 86 1.67 7.04 -32.88
CA GLY A 86 2.24 7.47 -34.15
C GLY A 86 1.39 7.27 -35.42
N ALA A 87 2.08 7.11 -36.56
CA ALA A 87 1.54 7.37 -37.90
C ALA A 87 0.42 6.43 -38.42
N ASP A 88 0.24 5.22 -37.87
CA ASP A 88 -0.85 4.32 -38.29
C ASP A 88 -2.08 4.38 -37.37
N GLY A 89 -1.88 4.88 -36.15
CA GLY A 89 -2.88 5.14 -35.13
C GLY A 89 -3.75 3.94 -34.73
N LYS A 90 -3.17 2.74 -34.67
CA LYS A 90 -3.90 1.49 -34.39
C LYS A 90 -3.55 0.86 -33.04
N VAL A 91 -4.57 0.44 -32.30
CA VAL A 91 -4.48 -0.39 -31.10
C VAL A 91 -5.09 -1.75 -31.40
N THR A 92 -4.41 -2.84 -31.04
CA THR A 92 -4.88 -4.21 -31.29
C THR A 92 -5.14 -4.92 -29.98
N ALA A 93 -6.38 -5.31 -29.72
CA ALA A 93 -6.73 -6.22 -28.65
C ALA A 93 -6.96 -7.63 -29.19
N THR A 94 -6.34 -8.63 -28.59
CA THR A 94 -6.55 -10.06 -28.87
C THR A 94 -6.91 -10.78 -27.59
N PHE A 95 -7.73 -11.81 -27.68
CA PHE A 95 -7.92 -12.78 -26.60
C PHE A 95 -8.27 -14.14 -27.19
N LYS A 96 -7.95 -15.19 -26.45
CA LYS A 96 -8.28 -16.56 -26.80
C LYS A 96 -9.57 -16.96 -26.11
N ILE A 97 -10.42 -17.69 -26.83
CA ILE A 97 -11.68 -18.21 -26.31
C ILE A 97 -11.83 -19.68 -26.70
N ARG A 98 -12.21 -20.51 -25.74
CA ARG A 98 -12.49 -21.93 -25.94
C ARG A 98 -13.85 -22.26 -25.36
N ARG A 99 -14.66 -22.97 -26.13
CA ARG A 99 -15.93 -23.54 -25.65
C ARG A 99 -15.76 -25.01 -25.29
N ASN A 100 -16.47 -25.45 -24.25
CA ASN A 100 -16.62 -26.87 -23.94
C ASN A 100 -17.59 -27.55 -24.92
N SER A 101 -17.21 -28.68 -25.51
CA SER A 101 -18.06 -29.47 -26.42
C SER A 101 -19.33 -30.03 -25.75
N ALA A 102 -19.36 -30.10 -24.42
CA ALA A 102 -20.55 -30.47 -23.66
C ALA A 102 -21.71 -29.47 -23.79
N ILE A 103 -21.45 -28.22 -24.23
CA ILE A 103 -22.49 -27.20 -24.32
C ILE A 103 -23.39 -27.43 -25.54
N GLN A 104 -24.66 -27.71 -25.28
CA GLN A 104 -25.70 -27.79 -26.30
C GLN A 104 -26.73 -26.68 -26.12
N GLY A 105 -26.66 -25.64 -26.94
CA GLY A 105 -27.62 -24.54 -26.95
C GLY A 105 -27.26 -23.51 -28.02
N THR A 106 -28.26 -23.06 -28.80
CA THR A 106 -27.99 -22.33 -30.04
C THR A 106 -28.44 -20.86 -30.07
N ASN A 107 -29.26 -20.38 -29.11
CA ASN A 107 -30.10 -19.19 -29.40
C ASN A 107 -30.05 -18.00 -28.43
N GLN A 108 -29.22 -17.96 -27.36
CA GLN A 108 -29.14 -16.76 -26.51
C GLN A 108 -27.70 -16.36 -26.16
N PHE A 109 -27.54 -15.05 -25.90
CA PHE A 109 -26.28 -14.41 -25.52
C PHE A 109 -25.86 -14.92 -24.14
N ALA A 110 -24.64 -15.43 -24.05
CA ALA A 110 -24.08 -16.03 -22.84
C ALA A 110 -22.89 -15.23 -22.30
N TRP A 111 -22.17 -14.47 -23.13
CA TRP A 111 -20.92 -13.83 -22.71
C TRP A 111 -20.60 -12.55 -23.49
N TRP A 112 -19.72 -11.72 -22.92
CA TRP A 112 -19.18 -10.53 -23.56
C TRP A 112 -17.74 -10.25 -23.09
N VAL A 113 -16.86 -9.84 -24.01
CA VAL A 113 -15.61 -9.13 -23.72
C VAL A 113 -15.66 -7.75 -24.39
N ARG A 114 -15.50 -6.67 -23.61
CA ARG A 114 -15.58 -5.27 -24.09
C ARG A 114 -14.34 -4.45 -23.76
N PHE A 115 -14.12 -3.43 -24.60
CA PHE A 115 -13.08 -2.42 -24.42
C PHE A 115 -13.73 -1.03 -24.40
N HIS A 116 -13.41 -0.21 -23.40
CA HIS A 116 -14.05 1.09 -23.19
C HIS A 116 -13.06 2.26 -23.23
N GLU A 117 -13.60 3.46 -23.50
CA GLU A 117 -12.90 4.74 -23.34
C GLU A 117 -12.86 5.21 -21.86
N PRO A 118 -11.90 6.05 -21.45
CA PRO A 118 -11.72 6.51 -20.06
C PRO A 118 -12.91 7.26 -19.49
N THR A 119 -13.48 8.19 -20.25
CA THR A 119 -14.51 9.10 -19.76
C THR A 119 -15.87 8.72 -20.33
N GLY A 120 -16.76 8.19 -19.49
CA GLY A 120 -18.16 7.90 -19.84
C GLY A 120 -18.45 6.46 -20.28
N GLY A 121 -17.48 5.55 -20.18
CA GLY A 121 -17.70 4.10 -20.30
C GLY A 121 -18.23 3.63 -21.65
N LYS A 122 -18.07 4.40 -22.73
CA LYS A 122 -18.59 3.99 -24.04
C LYS A 122 -17.80 2.80 -24.58
N ASP A 123 -18.53 1.83 -25.10
CA ASP A 123 -18.01 0.62 -25.73
C ASP A 123 -17.37 0.96 -27.09
N MET A 124 -16.04 0.91 -27.16
CA MET A 124 -15.25 1.12 -28.38
C MET A 124 -15.33 -0.07 -29.33
N GLY A 125 -15.69 -1.24 -28.81
CA GLY A 125 -15.78 -2.48 -29.54
C GLY A 125 -15.52 -3.68 -28.64
N GLY A 126 -16.02 -4.83 -29.06
CA GLY A 126 -15.79 -6.10 -28.40
C GLY A 126 -16.46 -7.26 -29.13
N PHE A 127 -16.42 -8.43 -28.50
CA PHE A 127 -17.18 -9.60 -28.97
C PHE A 127 -18.14 -10.05 -27.89
N TYR A 128 -19.33 -10.43 -28.33
CA TYR A 128 -20.32 -11.09 -27.50
C TYR A 128 -20.84 -12.30 -28.23
N GLY A 129 -21.40 -13.28 -27.53
CA GLY A 129 -21.71 -14.52 -28.21
C GLY A 129 -22.63 -15.46 -27.47
N THR A 130 -23.00 -16.52 -28.18
CA THR A 130 -23.56 -17.73 -27.58
C THR A 130 -22.39 -18.63 -27.18
N PRO A 131 -22.62 -19.74 -26.46
CA PRO A 131 -21.55 -20.70 -26.18
C PRO A 131 -20.92 -21.33 -27.44
N THR A 132 -21.51 -21.15 -28.61
CA THR A 132 -21.05 -21.75 -29.87
C THR A 132 -20.60 -20.72 -30.90
N SER A 133 -20.72 -19.42 -30.59
CA SER A 133 -20.43 -18.37 -31.56
C SER A 133 -19.93 -17.08 -30.93
N ALA A 134 -19.16 -16.30 -31.68
CA ALA A 134 -18.73 -14.96 -31.32
C ALA A 134 -19.21 -13.94 -32.36
N THR A 135 -19.71 -12.80 -31.93
CA THR A 135 -20.28 -11.76 -32.78
C THR A 135 -19.64 -10.41 -32.44
N PRO A 136 -19.11 -9.67 -33.43
CA PRO A 136 -18.64 -8.32 -33.20
C PRO A 136 -19.75 -7.38 -32.72
N ARG A 137 -19.42 -6.50 -31.77
CA ARG A 137 -20.31 -5.47 -31.24
C ARG A 137 -19.56 -4.18 -30.96
N MET A 138 -20.28 -3.07 -31.10
CA MET A 138 -19.83 -1.72 -30.80
C MET A 138 -21.06 -0.89 -30.42
N ALA A 139 -20.93 -0.02 -29.43
CA ALA A 139 -21.98 0.92 -29.01
C ALA A 139 -23.36 0.25 -28.83
N GLY A 140 -23.37 -0.97 -28.28
CA GLY A 140 -24.61 -1.71 -28.01
C GLY A 140 -25.30 -2.36 -29.21
N LYS A 141 -24.80 -2.20 -30.45
CA LYS A 141 -25.38 -2.81 -31.66
C LYS A 141 -24.57 -4.01 -32.16
N ALA A 142 -25.28 -5.08 -32.51
CA ALA A 142 -24.74 -6.22 -33.25
C ALA A 142 -24.48 -5.81 -34.71
N LEU A 143 -23.29 -6.12 -35.26
CA LEU A 143 -22.86 -5.47 -36.50
C LEU A 143 -22.79 -6.39 -37.72
N ALA A 144 -22.62 -7.71 -37.57
CA ALA A 144 -22.50 -8.64 -38.70
C ALA A 144 -22.54 -10.12 -38.22
N PRO A 145 -22.50 -11.15 -39.10
CA PRO A 145 -22.81 -12.53 -38.69
C PRO A 145 -21.80 -13.07 -37.68
N SER A 146 -22.29 -13.85 -36.73
CA SER A 146 -21.48 -14.54 -35.75
C SER A 146 -20.54 -15.54 -36.43
N VAL A 147 -19.32 -15.67 -35.93
CA VAL A 147 -18.41 -16.78 -36.27
C VAL A 147 -18.69 -17.95 -35.34
N THR A 148 -18.58 -19.17 -35.86
CA THR A 148 -18.70 -20.39 -35.05
C THR A 148 -17.38 -20.66 -34.36
N LEU A 149 -17.41 -20.86 -33.04
CA LEU A 149 -16.22 -21.19 -32.27
C LEU A 149 -15.88 -22.68 -32.40
N THR A 150 -14.59 -23.03 -32.42
CA THR A 150 -14.13 -24.42 -32.47
C THR A 150 -14.36 -25.11 -31.12
N PRO A 151 -15.03 -26.28 -31.05
CA PRO A 151 -15.19 -27.01 -29.78
C PRO A 151 -13.85 -27.47 -29.21
N ASP A 152 -13.68 -27.35 -27.90
CA ASP A 152 -12.53 -27.83 -27.11
C ASP A 152 -11.16 -27.28 -27.54
N GLN A 153 -11.15 -26.25 -28.38
CA GLN A 153 -9.95 -25.58 -28.87
C GLN A 153 -10.08 -24.07 -28.70
N PHE A 154 -8.94 -23.41 -28.49
CA PHE A 154 -8.89 -21.95 -28.43
C PHE A 154 -8.91 -21.37 -29.83
N ASP A 155 -9.94 -20.59 -30.11
CA ASP A 155 -9.95 -19.64 -31.22
C ASP A 155 -9.42 -18.29 -30.71
N GLU A 156 -8.76 -17.53 -31.58
CA GLU A 156 -8.32 -16.17 -31.27
C GLU A 156 -9.31 -15.15 -31.85
N LEU A 157 -9.77 -14.23 -31.02
CA LEU A 157 -10.60 -13.10 -31.39
C LEU A 157 -9.77 -11.82 -31.29
N LYS A 158 -9.83 -10.99 -32.33
CA LYS A 158 -9.01 -9.79 -32.45
C LYS A 158 -9.85 -8.59 -32.83
N VAL A 159 -9.61 -7.48 -32.14
CA VAL A 159 -10.21 -6.17 -32.35
C VAL A 159 -9.09 -5.18 -32.66
N VAL A 160 -9.17 -4.49 -33.80
CA VAL A 160 -8.22 -3.47 -34.22
C VAL A 160 -8.94 -2.12 -34.20
N PHE A 161 -8.57 -1.26 -33.27
CA PHE A 161 -9.07 0.10 -33.14
C PHE A 161 -8.14 1.03 -33.90
N ASP A 162 -8.59 1.56 -35.03
CA ASP A 162 -7.94 2.64 -35.77
C ASP A 162 -8.43 3.97 -35.19
N MET A 163 -7.65 4.51 -34.25
CA MET A 163 -7.95 5.74 -33.50
C MET A 163 -7.93 6.96 -34.42
N THR A 164 -7.11 6.93 -35.48
CA THR A 164 -6.96 8.01 -36.47
C THR A 164 -8.20 8.13 -37.35
N ASN A 165 -8.64 7.02 -37.92
CA ASN A 165 -9.83 6.97 -38.77
C ASN A 165 -11.11 6.78 -37.96
N ARG A 166 -10.99 6.61 -36.64
CA ARG A 166 -12.07 6.25 -35.72
C ARG A 166 -12.83 5.05 -36.25
N THR A 167 -12.13 3.95 -36.53
CA THR A 167 -12.78 2.71 -36.98
C THR A 167 -12.38 1.51 -36.14
N THR A 168 -13.27 0.55 -35.96
CA THR A 168 -12.93 -0.76 -35.39
C THR A 168 -13.06 -1.86 -36.43
N SER A 169 -12.05 -2.73 -36.50
CA SER A 169 -12.06 -3.94 -37.30
C SER A 169 -11.97 -5.20 -36.45
N PHE A 170 -12.65 -6.26 -36.89
CA PHE A 170 -12.77 -7.51 -36.14
C PHE A 170 -12.23 -8.67 -36.96
N TYR A 171 -11.51 -9.56 -36.31
CA TYR A 171 -10.92 -10.75 -36.91
C TYR A 171 -11.12 -11.97 -36.00
N HIS A 172 -11.19 -13.15 -36.63
CA HIS A 172 -11.28 -14.46 -35.99
C HIS A 172 -10.26 -15.38 -36.62
N THR A 173 -9.44 -16.02 -35.79
CA THR A 173 -8.51 -17.06 -36.20
C THR A 173 -8.95 -18.37 -35.56
N PRO A 174 -9.60 -19.28 -36.31
CA PRO A 174 -9.92 -20.61 -35.81
C PRO A 174 -8.64 -21.35 -35.39
N PHE A 175 -8.72 -22.26 -34.44
CA PHE A 175 -7.58 -23.10 -34.07
C PHE A 175 -6.95 -23.79 -35.30
N GLY A 176 -5.65 -23.56 -35.53
CA GLY A 176 -4.93 -24.09 -36.70
C GLY A 176 -5.34 -23.50 -38.06
N GLY A 177 -6.21 -22.49 -38.06
CA GLY A 177 -6.66 -21.74 -39.23
C GLY A 177 -5.80 -20.51 -39.52
N SER A 178 -6.27 -19.69 -40.47
CA SER A 178 -5.68 -18.37 -40.77
C SER A 178 -6.66 -17.27 -40.39
N GLU A 179 -6.16 -16.12 -39.96
CA GLU A 179 -6.95 -14.95 -39.57
C GLU A 179 -7.96 -14.58 -40.67
N GLN A 180 -9.25 -14.52 -40.32
CA GLN A 180 -10.33 -14.09 -41.21
C GLN A 180 -11.00 -12.83 -40.66
N PRO A 181 -11.31 -11.82 -41.51
CA PRO A 181 -12.12 -10.69 -41.08
C PRO A 181 -13.54 -11.13 -40.73
N VAL A 182 -14.08 -10.61 -39.63
CA VAL A 182 -15.45 -10.91 -39.17
C VAL A 182 -16.39 -9.77 -39.57
N GLY A 183 -17.35 -10.09 -40.45
CA GLY A 183 -18.37 -9.14 -40.92
C GLY A 183 -18.07 -8.47 -42.25
N SER A 184 -19.11 -7.88 -42.86
CA SER A 184 -19.01 -7.09 -44.09
C SER A 184 -19.92 -5.86 -43.98
N PRO A 185 -19.38 -4.63 -43.89
CA PRO A 185 -17.95 -4.32 -43.82
C PRO A 185 -17.31 -4.76 -42.49
N ASN A 186 -16.05 -5.22 -42.54
CA ASN A 186 -15.24 -5.58 -41.37
C ASN A 186 -14.57 -4.37 -40.70
N VAL A 187 -14.95 -3.15 -41.11
CA VAL A 187 -14.45 -1.86 -40.62
C VAL A 187 -15.67 -1.02 -40.26
N ILE A 188 -15.72 -0.52 -39.03
CA ILE A 188 -16.89 0.18 -38.50
C ILE A 188 -16.45 1.53 -37.99
N VAL A 189 -16.97 2.60 -38.59
CA VAL A 189 -16.67 3.99 -38.21
C VAL A 189 -17.41 4.32 -36.91
N TRP A 190 -16.67 4.81 -35.92
CA TRP A 190 -17.23 5.43 -34.73
C TRP A 190 -17.88 6.72 -35.20
N ASP A 191 -19.19 6.86 -34.96
CA ASP A 191 -19.95 8.08 -35.26
C ASP A 191 -20.56 8.17 -36.68
N VAL A 192 -21.50 7.27 -36.98
CA VAL A 192 -22.51 7.52 -38.03
C VAL A 192 -23.93 7.31 -37.47
N ASP A 193 -24.51 8.40 -36.97
CA ASP A 193 -25.94 8.66 -36.80
C ASP A 193 -26.82 7.59 -36.12
N VAL A 194 -27.08 7.79 -34.82
CA VAL A 194 -28.39 7.50 -34.22
C VAL A 194 -28.87 8.73 -33.44
N GLY A 195 -29.44 9.70 -34.17
CA GLY A 195 -30.41 10.65 -33.65
C GLY A 195 -29.90 11.72 -32.66
N ALA A 196 -29.44 12.85 -33.21
CA ALA A 196 -29.64 14.24 -32.74
C ALA A 196 -29.45 14.67 -31.26
N ALA A 197 -28.87 13.86 -30.36
CA ALA A 197 -28.52 14.33 -29.01
C ALA A 197 -27.18 13.82 -28.43
N ALA A 198 -26.37 13.09 -29.22
CA ALA A 198 -25.05 12.65 -28.78
C ALA A 198 -23.97 13.58 -29.34
N ARG A 199 -23.31 14.35 -28.47
CA ARG A 199 -22.08 15.08 -28.81
C ARG A 199 -20.99 14.09 -29.27
N PRO A 200 -20.15 14.45 -30.27
CA PRO A 200 -19.06 13.59 -30.71
C PRO A 200 -18.08 13.34 -29.55
N PRO A 201 -17.45 12.16 -29.45
CA PRO A 201 -16.31 11.98 -28.54
C PRO A 201 -15.17 12.87 -29.06
N VAL A 202 -14.86 13.92 -28.31
CA VAL A 202 -13.73 14.80 -28.56
C VAL A 202 -12.71 14.50 -27.48
N GLY A 203 -11.65 13.74 -27.80
CA GLY A 203 -10.41 13.79 -27.04
C GLY A 203 -9.75 12.45 -26.69
N THR A 204 -10.49 11.38 -26.43
CA THR A 204 -9.86 10.20 -25.82
C THR A 204 -9.34 9.20 -26.85
N THR A 205 -8.02 9.13 -26.95
CA THR A 205 -7.26 8.23 -27.82
C THR A 205 -6.79 6.96 -27.10
N THR A 206 -7.54 6.50 -26.09
CA THR A 206 -7.11 5.45 -25.17
C THR A 206 -8.18 4.41 -24.93
N ILE A 207 -7.76 3.15 -24.78
CA ILE A 207 -8.55 2.09 -24.15
C ILE A 207 -8.20 2.12 -22.67
N SER A 208 -9.20 2.35 -21.80
CA SER A 208 -9.01 2.47 -20.34
C SER A 208 -9.42 1.22 -19.55
N ARG A 209 -10.30 0.41 -20.13
CA ARG A 209 -11.02 -0.62 -19.37
C ARG A 209 -11.31 -1.83 -20.23
N VAL A 210 -11.05 -3.00 -19.67
CA VAL A 210 -11.45 -4.30 -20.21
C VAL A 210 -12.50 -4.89 -19.28
N GLU A 211 -13.60 -5.38 -19.85
CA GLU A 211 -14.70 -5.97 -19.10
C GLU A 211 -14.99 -7.38 -19.64
N ILE A 212 -15.13 -8.35 -18.75
CA ILE A 212 -15.59 -9.71 -19.04
C ILE A 212 -16.96 -9.91 -18.37
N ILE A 213 -17.95 -10.32 -19.14
CA ILE A 213 -19.33 -10.47 -18.68
C ILE A 213 -19.80 -11.89 -18.91
N ASN A 214 -20.32 -12.50 -17.86
CA ASN A 214 -21.14 -13.69 -17.92
C ASN A 214 -22.62 -13.27 -17.98
N TRP A 215 -23.20 -13.31 -19.17
CA TRP A 215 -24.60 -12.94 -19.40
C TRP A 215 -25.49 -14.18 -19.29
N ASN A 216 -25.71 -14.69 -18.09
CA ASN A 216 -26.54 -15.87 -17.89
C ASN A 216 -28.04 -15.53 -17.82
N ARG A 217 -28.73 -15.51 -18.98
CA ARG A 217 -30.18 -15.28 -19.03
C ARG A 217 -30.96 -16.62 -19.02
N GLN A 218 -31.53 -16.97 -17.86
CA GLN A 218 -32.43 -18.11 -17.58
C GLN A 218 -31.90 -19.54 -17.82
N ASP A 219 -31.91 -20.34 -16.73
CA ASP A 219 -32.01 -21.81 -16.48
C ASP A 219 -31.68 -22.89 -17.54
N VAL A 220 -31.27 -22.59 -18.77
CA VAL A 220 -31.24 -23.58 -19.87
C VAL A 220 -29.83 -23.94 -20.35
N TYR A 221 -28.79 -23.29 -19.83
CA TYR A 221 -27.41 -23.54 -20.26
C TYR A 221 -26.64 -24.30 -19.18
N ASN A 222 -26.17 -25.51 -19.52
CA ASN A 222 -25.18 -26.23 -18.72
C ASN A 222 -23.86 -26.24 -19.49
N GLY A 223 -22.82 -25.73 -18.84
CA GLY A 223 -21.43 -25.79 -19.26
C GLY A 223 -20.69 -24.49 -19.06
N ASP A 224 -19.50 -24.42 -19.62
CA ASP A 224 -18.50 -23.39 -19.36
C ASP A 224 -17.74 -22.94 -20.62
N MET A 225 -17.35 -21.68 -20.64
CA MET A 225 -16.36 -21.19 -21.60
C MET A 225 -15.13 -20.71 -20.88
N THR A 226 -13.97 -20.81 -21.53
CA THR A 226 -12.70 -20.30 -20.99
C THR A 226 -12.15 -19.21 -21.88
N ILE A 227 -11.78 -18.08 -21.28
CA ILE A 227 -11.06 -16.96 -21.88
C ILE A 227 -9.62 -17.00 -21.37
N ASP A 228 -8.68 -16.71 -22.25
CA ASP A 228 -7.25 -16.71 -21.94
C ASP A 228 -6.49 -15.66 -22.78
N ASP A 229 -5.27 -15.33 -22.36
CA ASP A 229 -4.30 -14.48 -23.08
C ASP A 229 -4.90 -13.17 -23.62
N ILE A 230 -5.56 -12.39 -22.77
CA ILE A 230 -6.03 -11.05 -23.18
C ILE A 230 -4.80 -10.16 -23.33
N ASN A 231 -4.53 -9.76 -24.56
CA ASN A 231 -3.42 -8.89 -24.90
C ASN A 231 -3.94 -7.65 -25.61
N VAL A 232 -3.70 -6.47 -25.05
CA VAL A 232 -3.85 -5.20 -25.76
C VAL A 232 -2.45 -4.72 -26.11
N THR A 233 -2.14 -4.81 -27.40
CA THR A 233 -0.86 -4.42 -27.97
C THR A 233 -1.00 -3.14 -28.76
N ARG A 234 0.03 -2.31 -28.68
CA ARG A 234 0.25 -1.16 -29.54
C ARG A 234 1.34 -1.48 -30.56
N CYS A 235 1.36 -0.75 -31.66
CA CYS A 235 2.46 -0.87 -32.62
C CYS A 235 3.81 -0.62 -31.90
N PRO A 236 4.89 -1.33 -32.28
CA PRO A 236 6.22 -1.02 -31.80
C PRO A 236 6.60 0.40 -32.22
N GLY A 237 6.36 1.37 -31.34
CA GLY A 237 7.07 2.63 -31.38
C GLY A 237 8.52 2.36 -30.99
N THR A 238 9.45 2.96 -31.70
CA THR A 238 10.88 2.73 -31.50
C THR A 238 11.43 3.39 -30.23
N CYS A 239 10.60 4.10 -29.46
CA CYS A 239 11.06 4.92 -28.35
C CYS A 239 9.88 5.27 -27.40
N PHE A 240 10.03 5.04 -26.09
CA PHE A 240 9.04 5.37 -25.05
C PHE A 240 9.72 5.55 -23.69
N SER A 241 9.30 6.56 -22.93
CA SER A 241 9.52 6.66 -21.48
C SER A 241 8.23 6.43 -20.69
N ASP A 242 8.37 5.87 -19.50
CA ASP A 242 7.33 5.88 -18.46
C ASP A 242 7.83 6.67 -17.24
N VAL A 243 6.94 7.27 -16.46
CA VAL A 243 7.28 8.04 -15.26
C VAL A 243 6.46 7.52 -14.08
N THR A 244 7.12 6.91 -13.10
CA THR A 244 6.47 6.45 -11.86
C THR A 244 6.77 7.41 -10.71
N PRO A 245 5.81 7.65 -9.80
CA PRO A 245 4.46 7.06 -9.71
C PRO A 245 3.49 7.52 -10.83
N LEU A 246 2.50 6.69 -11.16
CA LEU A 246 1.53 6.93 -12.24
C LEU A 246 0.52 8.00 -11.83
N GLN A 247 -0.07 8.71 -12.80
CA GLN A 247 -1.09 9.75 -12.54
C GLN A 247 -2.39 9.18 -11.91
N SER A 248 -2.63 7.88 -12.04
CA SER A 248 -3.80 7.18 -11.47
C SER A 248 -3.57 6.60 -10.08
N ASP A 249 -2.35 6.66 -9.52
CA ASP A 249 -2.22 6.52 -8.07
C ASP A 249 -3.00 7.68 -7.46
N PRO A 250 -4.01 7.40 -6.59
CA PRO A 250 -4.87 8.44 -6.05
C PRO A 250 -3.97 9.52 -5.49
N VAL A 251 -4.05 10.70 -6.10
CA VAL A 251 -3.32 11.93 -5.79
C VAL A 251 -2.27 11.67 -4.73
N ILE A 252 -1.00 11.50 -5.11
CA ILE A 252 0.08 11.56 -4.12
C ILE A 252 0.10 13.00 -3.64
N ASP A 253 -0.77 13.23 -2.66
CA ASP A 253 -0.78 14.35 -1.76
C ASP A 253 0.52 14.24 -1.01
N ALA A 254 1.53 14.86 -1.59
CA ALA A 254 2.65 15.38 -0.86
C ALA A 254 2.17 16.48 0.09
N THR A 255 1.24 16.20 1.01
CA THR A 255 0.86 17.17 2.03
C THR A 255 2.07 17.30 2.97
N ALA A 256 2.97 18.22 2.64
CA ALA A 256 3.92 18.74 3.60
C ALA A 256 3.12 19.51 4.64
N GLN A 257 2.73 18.82 5.71
CA GLN A 257 2.08 19.42 6.87
C GLN A 257 3.14 20.24 7.62
N ALA A 258 3.20 21.53 7.32
CA ALA A 258 3.75 22.48 8.27
C ALA A 258 2.60 22.91 9.18
N PRO A 259 2.65 22.66 10.48
CA PRO A 259 1.94 23.53 11.41
C PRO A 259 2.40 24.96 11.15
N THR A 260 1.54 25.94 11.47
CA THR A 260 1.84 27.36 11.27
C THR A 260 3.25 27.59 11.74
N GLY A 261 4.11 27.95 10.79
CA GLY A 261 5.51 28.40 10.87
C GLY A 261 6.63 27.33 11.02
N GLY A 262 6.38 26.03 11.14
CA GLY A 262 7.47 25.05 11.27
C GLY A 262 8.23 24.79 9.94
N GLU A 263 9.56 24.71 9.94
CA GLU A 263 10.39 23.81 9.10
C GLU A 263 10.26 22.32 9.48
N VAL A 264 9.15 21.75 9.01
CA VAL A 264 8.84 20.33 8.77
C VAL A 264 10.08 19.41 8.78
N VAL A 265 10.00 18.20 9.38
CA VAL A 265 10.81 17.04 8.93
C VAL A 265 10.37 16.75 7.51
N TRP A 266 10.99 17.53 6.65
CA TRP A 266 10.83 17.61 5.24
C TRP A 266 11.16 16.24 4.65
N VAL A 267 10.31 15.70 3.78
CA VAL A 267 10.85 14.89 2.68
C VAL A 267 11.15 15.92 1.60
N PRO A 268 12.39 16.47 1.49
CA PRO A 268 12.77 17.68 0.74
C PRO A 268 12.48 17.61 -0.76
N SER A 269 11.83 16.55 -1.20
CA SER A 269 11.95 16.00 -2.52
C SER A 269 10.98 14.84 -2.73
N TYR A 270 10.28 14.85 -3.85
CA TYR A 270 9.61 13.67 -4.38
C TYR A 270 10.39 13.13 -5.56
N ASP A 271 10.79 11.87 -5.49
CA ASP A 271 11.53 11.21 -6.56
C ASP A 271 10.56 10.60 -7.57
N TYR A 272 10.60 11.12 -8.79
CA TYR A 272 9.94 10.54 -9.96
C TYR A 272 10.96 9.67 -10.71
N THR A 273 10.62 8.41 -10.96
CA THR A 273 11.49 7.50 -11.70
C THR A 273 11.07 7.46 -13.16
N ILE A 274 11.96 7.89 -14.04
CA ILE A 274 11.78 7.85 -15.50
C ILE A 274 12.38 6.55 -15.99
N THR A 275 11.58 5.69 -16.62
CA THR A 275 12.03 4.40 -17.14
C THR A 275 11.99 4.41 -18.66
N ASN A 276 13.10 4.09 -19.32
CA ASN A 276 13.08 3.84 -20.76
C ASN A 276 12.43 2.48 -21.03
N THR A 277 11.18 2.49 -21.48
CA THR A 277 10.43 1.28 -21.81
C THR A 277 10.57 0.87 -23.27
N SER A 278 11.37 1.61 -24.06
CA SER A 278 11.65 1.24 -25.45
C SER A 278 12.53 0.00 -25.53
N SER A 279 12.47 -0.71 -26.66
CA SER A 279 13.28 -1.91 -26.90
C SER A 279 14.54 -1.68 -27.74
N VAL A 280 14.74 -0.47 -28.28
CA VAL A 280 15.75 -0.23 -29.34
C VAL A 280 16.48 1.10 -29.28
N ALA A 281 15.92 2.15 -28.67
CA ALA A 281 16.55 3.47 -28.65
C ALA A 281 16.95 3.86 -27.23
N SER A 282 18.12 4.48 -27.09
CA SER A 282 18.41 5.24 -25.90
C SER A 282 17.64 6.56 -25.94
N ILE A 283 17.15 7.02 -24.79
CA ILE A 283 16.30 8.22 -24.70
C ILE A 283 17.00 9.29 -23.88
N ASN A 284 16.90 10.55 -24.28
CA ASN A 284 17.15 11.68 -23.41
C ASN A 284 15.81 12.20 -22.91
N TRP A 285 15.79 12.77 -21.72
CA TRP A 285 14.58 13.30 -21.11
C TRP A 285 14.84 14.68 -20.51
N THR A 286 13.77 15.46 -20.36
CA THR A 286 13.74 16.74 -19.67
C THR A 286 12.55 16.79 -18.71
N ALA A 287 12.73 17.48 -17.58
CA ALA A 287 11.68 17.77 -16.62
C ALA A 287 11.60 19.29 -16.42
N ALA A 288 10.39 19.83 -16.45
CA ALA A 288 10.15 21.26 -16.28
C ALA A 288 8.87 21.52 -15.50
N GLU A 289 8.81 22.62 -14.80
CA GLU A 289 7.57 23.10 -14.19
C GLU A 289 6.64 23.65 -15.28
N SER A 290 5.34 23.40 -15.13
CA SER A 290 4.33 23.72 -16.14
C SER A 290 2.96 24.00 -15.54
N ASN A 291 2.14 24.76 -16.28
CA ASN A 291 0.72 24.89 -16.01
C ASN A 291 -0.02 23.59 -16.37
N PRO A 292 -1.28 23.40 -15.92
CA PRO A 292 -2.08 22.22 -16.27
C PRO A 292 -2.26 21.99 -17.79
N ASP A 293 -2.11 23.03 -18.60
CA ASP A 293 -2.15 22.95 -20.07
C ASP A 293 -0.80 22.56 -20.72
N GLY A 294 0.21 22.28 -19.90
CA GLY A 294 1.57 21.93 -20.32
C GLY A 294 2.45 23.12 -20.66
N THR A 295 1.96 24.37 -20.66
CA THR A 295 2.82 25.54 -20.91
C THR A 295 3.83 25.74 -19.77
N PRO A 296 5.08 26.18 -20.03
CA PRO A 296 6.07 26.36 -18.98
C PRO A 296 5.57 27.31 -17.87
N ALA A 297 5.79 26.90 -16.62
CA ALA A 297 5.54 27.69 -15.42
C ALA A 297 6.81 27.67 -14.55
N ASP A 298 6.90 28.62 -13.63
CA ASP A 298 7.95 28.66 -12.60
C ASP A 298 7.22 28.92 -11.29
N TYR A 299 7.20 27.92 -10.42
CA TYR A 299 6.62 27.95 -9.10
C TYR A 299 7.75 28.27 -8.13
N PRO A 300 7.78 29.46 -7.50
CA PRO A 300 8.89 29.87 -6.62
C PRO A 300 9.15 28.96 -5.42
N TRP A 301 8.23 28.02 -5.18
CA TRP A 301 8.23 27.04 -4.11
C TRP A 301 8.47 25.61 -4.60
N LEU A 302 8.67 25.37 -5.88
CA LEU A 302 9.04 24.08 -6.46
C LEU A 302 10.39 24.23 -7.16
N SER A 303 11.16 23.15 -7.18
CA SER A 303 12.42 23.06 -7.89
C SER A 303 12.64 21.61 -8.27
N LEU A 304 13.23 21.36 -9.43
CA LEU A 304 13.43 20.01 -9.96
C LEU A 304 14.92 19.76 -10.18
N SER A 305 15.42 18.58 -9.78
CA SER A 305 16.81 18.19 -10.00
C SER A 305 16.93 16.69 -10.26
N PRO A 306 17.56 16.24 -11.36
CA PRO A 306 18.03 17.06 -12.48
C PRO A 306 16.86 17.51 -13.38
N LEU A 307 17.05 18.59 -14.16
CA LEU A 307 16.08 19.06 -15.16
C LEU A 307 16.17 18.31 -16.49
N ASN A 308 17.21 17.50 -16.66
CA ASN A 308 17.47 16.70 -17.85
C ASN A 308 18.36 15.51 -17.50
N GLY A 309 18.22 14.44 -18.26
CA GLY A 309 19.03 13.23 -18.10
C GLY A 309 19.02 12.34 -19.33
N GLY A 310 19.58 11.15 -19.17
CA GLY A 310 19.92 10.23 -20.26
C GLY A 310 21.33 10.46 -20.85
N PRO A 311 21.72 9.65 -21.87
CA PRO A 311 20.88 8.68 -22.57
C PRO A 311 20.58 7.44 -21.71
N LEU A 312 19.29 7.16 -21.47
CA LEU A 312 18.84 5.93 -20.81
C LEU A 312 18.73 4.84 -21.87
N VAL A 313 19.43 3.71 -21.75
CA VAL A 313 19.24 2.58 -22.69
C VAL A 313 17.95 1.81 -22.34
N PRO A 314 17.43 0.92 -23.21
CA PRO A 314 16.26 0.08 -22.89
C PRO A 314 16.32 -0.52 -21.48
N SER A 315 15.26 -0.33 -20.71
CA SER A 315 15.09 -0.74 -19.29
C SER A 315 15.90 0.05 -18.25
N ASP A 316 16.72 1.02 -18.63
CA ASP A 316 17.35 1.91 -17.66
C ASP A 316 16.33 2.85 -17.03
N THR A 317 16.65 3.28 -15.81
CA THR A 317 15.90 4.27 -15.07
C THR A 317 16.76 5.49 -14.72
N ASP A 318 16.11 6.65 -14.59
CA ASP A 318 16.65 7.87 -14.02
C ASP A 318 15.70 8.42 -12.97
N THR A 319 16.18 9.32 -12.11
CA THR A 319 15.36 9.92 -11.05
C THR A 319 15.35 11.43 -11.15
N VAL A 320 14.16 12.02 -11.12
CA VAL A 320 13.93 13.46 -10.94
C VAL A 320 13.41 13.70 -9.55
N THR A 321 14.18 14.43 -8.78
CA THR A 321 13.87 14.86 -7.42
C THR A 321 13.16 16.22 -7.50
N ALA A 322 11.87 16.25 -7.17
CA ALA A 322 11.05 17.45 -7.07
C ALA A 322 11.08 18.02 -5.66
N SER A 323 11.95 18.99 -5.45
CA SER A 323 12.15 19.68 -4.18
C SER A 323 11.27 20.90 -4.05
N MET A 324 10.37 20.90 -3.08
CA MET A 324 9.62 22.12 -2.77
C MET A 324 10.47 23.05 -1.86
N THR A 325 10.12 24.31 -1.72
CA THR A 325 10.66 25.21 -0.70
C THR A 325 9.54 26.13 -0.25
N ARG A 326 9.36 26.29 1.05
CA ARG A 326 8.28 27.16 1.56
C ARG A 326 8.48 28.63 1.17
N GLY A 327 9.73 29.06 0.96
CA GLY A 327 10.06 30.43 0.59
C GLY A 327 9.35 31.48 1.46
N SER A 328 9.01 32.63 0.86
CA SER A 328 8.19 33.68 1.47
C SER A 328 6.68 33.47 1.22
N LEU A 329 6.22 32.23 1.05
CA LEU A 329 4.81 31.94 0.78
C LEU A 329 3.95 32.27 2.01
N GLY A 330 2.79 32.89 1.77
CA GLY A 330 1.76 33.07 2.79
C GLY A 330 1.08 31.75 3.14
N ALA A 331 0.23 31.74 4.16
CA ALA A 331 -0.61 30.58 4.42
C ALA A 331 -1.58 30.32 3.24
N GLY A 332 -1.74 29.06 2.81
CA GLY A 332 -2.60 28.63 1.71
C GLY A 332 -2.20 27.27 1.13
N LEU A 333 -3.05 26.74 0.24
CA LEU A 333 -2.77 25.60 -0.63
C LEU A 333 -2.14 26.08 -1.94
N TYR A 334 -1.02 25.50 -2.33
CA TYR A 334 -0.28 25.80 -3.55
C TYR A 334 -0.24 24.53 -4.40
N ALA A 335 -0.63 24.61 -5.67
CA ALA A 335 -0.55 23.51 -6.62
C ALA A 335 0.38 23.87 -7.77
N GLY A 336 1.26 22.94 -8.15
CA GLY A 336 2.19 23.07 -9.26
C GLY A 336 2.19 21.81 -10.11
N ASN A 337 2.50 21.91 -11.40
CA ASN A 337 2.61 20.73 -12.27
C ASN A 337 4.03 20.57 -12.80
N ILE A 338 4.47 19.33 -12.93
CA ILE A 338 5.74 18.92 -13.50
C ILE A 338 5.46 18.23 -14.82
N ARG A 339 6.08 18.71 -15.89
CA ARG A 339 6.06 18.16 -17.25
C ARG A 339 7.36 17.40 -17.48
N PHE A 340 7.25 16.12 -17.85
CA PHE A 340 8.36 15.30 -18.33
C PHE A 340 8.25 15.12 -19.83
N GLU A 341 9.29 15.45 -20.58
CA GLU A 341 9.40 15.20 -22.03
C GLU A 341 10.56 14.26 -22.31
N ASP A 342 10.43 13.39 -23.29
CA ASP A 342 11.54 12.62 -23.85
C ASP A 342 11.82 13.05 -25.31
N ASP A 343 13.00 12.70 -25.82
CA ASP A 343 13.36 12.95 -27.22
C ASP A 343 12.92 11.83 -28.17
N CYS A 344 11.99 10.99 -27.73
CA CYS A 344 11.62 9.78 -28.40
C CYS A 344 10.79 9.97 -29.67
N ASP A 345 9.97 11.02 -29.71
CA ASP A 345 9.11 11.32 -30.84
C ASP A 345 9.33 12.77 -31.30
N ALA A 346 10.02 12.90 -32.43
CA ALA A 346 10.02 14.16 -33.17
C ALA A 346 8.63 14.33 -33.83
N ASP A 347 7.71 14.96 -33.09
CA ASP A 347 6.45 15.58 -33.55
C ASP A 347 5.14 14.78 -33.31
N PRO A 348 4.20 15.28 -32.45
CA PRO A 348 4.37 16.24 -31.35
C PRO A 348 4.87 15.54 -30.07
N ALA A 349 5.75 16.20 -29.31
CA ALA A 349 6.31 15.64 -28.07
C ALA A 349 5.19 15.18 -27.13
N THR A 350 5.10 13.88 -26.90
CA THR A 350 4.33 13.31 -25.79
C THR A 350 5.00 13.71 -24.49
N TYR A 351 4.25 14.31 -23.58
CA TYR A 351 4.73 14.69 -22.27
C TYR A 351 3.85 14.10 -21.17
N HIS A 352 4.45 13.82 -20.03
CA HIS A 352 3.76 13.36 -18.82
C HIS A 352 3.57 14.54 -17.87
N LEU A 353 2.35 14.78 -17.38
CA LEU A 353 2.09 15.78 -16.33
C LEU A 353 1.94 15.09 -14.97
N ARG A 354 2.52 15.69 -13.92
CA ARG A 354 2.35 15.28 -12.52
C ARG A 354 2.02 16.52 -11.69
N THR A 355 0.98 16.47 -10.87
CA THR A 355 0.62 17.58 -9.97
C THR A 355 1.27 17.38 -8.61
N VAL A 356 1.80 18.45 -8.04
CA VAL A 356 2.37 18.52 -6.69
C VAL A 356 1.58 19.57 -5.92
N GLN A 357 1.21 19.27 -4.67
CA GLN A 357 0.53 20.20 -3.79
C GLN A 357 1.40 20.52 -2.56
N LEU A 358 1.37 21.77 -2.09
CA LEU A 358 2.05 22.25 -0.90
C LEU A 358 1.05 23.04 -0.05
N VAL A 359 0.88 22.68 1.22
CA VAL A 359 0.05 23.43 2.18
C VAL A 359 0.97 24.22 3.11
N VAL A 360 0.69 25.51 3.30
CA VAL A 360 1.44 26.40 4.18
C VAL A 360 0.45 27.00 5.20
N GLY A 361 0.64 26.91 6.52
CA GLY A 361 -0.23 27.61 7.51
C GLY A 361 -0.71 26.79 8.71
N THR A 362 -1.69 27.29 9.50
CA THR A 362 -2.39 26.51 10.54
C THR A 362 -3.02 25.32 9.85
N SER A 363 -2.52 24.11 10.11
CA SER A 363 -2.99 22.91 9.44
C SER A 363 -4.48 22.71 9.77
N PRO A 364 -5.38 22.91 8.82
CA PRO A 364 -6.63 22.19 8.87
C PRO A 364 -6.36 20.69 9.05
N TRP A 365 -7.15 20.06 9.89
CA TRP A 365 -7.17 18.62 10.08
C TRP A 365 -7.72 17.87 8.88
N PHE A 366 -8.46 18.58 8.03
CA PHE A 366 -8.99 18.06 6.78
C PHE A 366 -9.10 19.20 5.77
N VAL A 367 -8.59 19.00 4.55
CA VAL A 367 -8.80 19.88 3.40
C VAL A 367 -9.20 19.04 2.22
N ASP A 368 -10.23 19.47 1.50
CA ASP A 368 -10.55 18.92 0.20
C ASP A 368 -10.95 20.04 -0.77
N ALA A 369 -10.14 20.25 -1.80
CA ALA A 369 -10.39 21.17 -2.91
C ALA A 369 -11.11 20.49 -4.09
N PHE A 370 -11.54 19.24 -3.93
CA PHE A 370 -12.28 18.43 -4.90
C PHE A 370 -11.64 18.31 -6.29
N HIS A 371 -10.31 18.39 -6.37
CA HIS A 371 -9.53 18.22 -7.60
C HIS A 371 -9.47 16.74 -8.07
N TYR A 372 -10.62 16.18 -8.43
CA TYR A 372 -10.76 14.82 -8.96
C TYR A 372 -11.25 14.84 -10.40
N ALA A 373 -11.17 13.69 -11.07
CA ALA A 373 -11.78 13.54 -12.39
C ALA A 373 -13.31 13.60 -12.28
N ASP A 374 -13.97 14.15 -13.32
CA ASP A 374 -15.43 14.18 -13.41
C ASP A 374 -16.04 12.78 -13.15
N GLY A 375 -16.92 12.65 -12.16
CA GLY A 375 -17.41 11.33 -11.75
C GLY A 375 -18.15 11.32 -10.41
N ASN A 376 -18.40 10.13 -9.86
CA ASN A 376 -18.98 9.98 -8.52
C ASN A 376 -17.94 10.41 -7.47
N LEU A 377 -18.33 11.17 -6.44
CA LEU A 377 -17.40 11.52 -5.37
C LEU A 377 -17.02 10.30 -4.53
N ALA A 378 -17.95 9.37 -4.31
CA ALA A 378 -17.61 8.10 -3.68
C ALA A 378 -16.54 7.42 -4.54
N LEU A 379 -15.41 7.04 -3.92
CA LEU A 379 -14.16 6.50 -4.50
C LEU A 379 -13.05 7.52 -4.81
N ASN A 380 -13.25 8.81 -4.58
CA ASN A 380 -12.21 9.83 -4.72
C ASN A 380 -11.86 10.41 -3.34
N GLY A 381 -10.59 10.74 -3.08
CA GLY A 381 -10.19 11.50 -1.88
C GLY A 381 -10.51 10.88 -0.51
N GLY A 382 -10.70 9.56 -0.44
CA GLY A 382 -11.14 8.89 0.79
C GLY A 382 -12.65 9.00 1.08
N TRP A 383 -13.44 9.61 0.19
CA TRP A 383 -14.90 9.63 0.29
C TRP A 383 -15.49 8.25 -0.03
N VAL A 384 -16.34 7.74 0.88
CA VAL A 384 -17.10 6.50 0.73
C VAL A 384 -18.60 6.79 0.67
N GLY A 385 -19.40 6.04 -0.09
CA GLY A 385 -20.81 6.39 -0.23
C GLY A 385 -21.62 5.55 -1.23
N GLY A 386 -22.95 5.69 -1.16
CA GLY A 386 -23.88 5.05 -2.09
C GLY A 386 -23.88 5.71 -3.47
N GLN A 387 -24.17 4.94 -4.53
CA GLN A 387 -24.15 5.47 -5.90
C GLN A 387 -25.28 6.47 -6.15
N GLY A 388 -24.92 7.65 -6.69
CA GLY A 388 -25.81 8.53 -7.46
C GLY A 388 -26.27 9.82 -6.77
N GLY A 389 -25.73 10.98 -7.16
CA GLY A 389 -26.30 12.31 -6.82
C GLY A 389 -25.30 13.34 -6.29
N VAL A 390 -24.15 12.88 -5.76
CA VAL A 390 -22.99 13.71 -5.42
C VAL A 390 -21.87 13.35 -6.40
N THR A 391 -21.47 14.29 -7.23
CA THR A 391 -20.50 14.08 -8.31
C THR A 391 -19.41 15.14 -8.24
N VAL A 392 -18.19 14.81 -8.64
CA VAL A 392 -17.17 15.79 -9.00
C VAL A 392 -17.42 16.21 -10.44
N ALA A 393 -17.38 17.51 -10.71
CA ALA A 393 -17.52 18.06 -12.05
C ALA A 393 -16.84 19.42 -12.14
N ALA A 394 -16.39 19.79 -13.33
CA ALA A 394 -15.89 21.13 -13.59
C ALA A 394 -16.94 22.22 -13.26
N ASP A 395 -16.52 23.34 -12.64
CA ASP A 395 -17.38 24.51 -12.40
C ASP A 395 -17.88 25.03 -13.77
N PRO A 396 -19.20 25.17 -13.99
CA PRO A 396 -19.74 25.70 -15.24
C PRO A 396 -19.23 27.09 -15.62
N ASP A 397 -18.83 27.91 -14.65
CA ASP A 397 -18.28 29.24 -14.89
C ASP A 397 -16.74 29.26 -15.00
N ASP A 398 -16.07 28.23 -14.47
CA ASP A 398 -14.63 28.01 -14.59
C ASP A 398 -14.33 26.52 -14.85
N PRO A 399 -14.27 26.08 -16.12
CA PRO A 399 -14.07 24.68 -16.44
C PRO A 399 -12.68 24.15 -16.08
N THR A 400 -11.78 25.02 -15.60
CA THR A 400 -10.46 24.62 -15.09
C THR A 400 -10.49 24.30 -13.60
N ASN A 401 -11.53 24.69 -12.88
CA ASN A 401 -11.73 24.37 -11.47
C ASN A 401 -12.64 23.15 -11.32
N GLN A 402 -12.16 22.11 -10.65
CA GLN A 402 -12.95 20.92 -10.32
C GLN A 402 -13.65 21.14 -8.99
N VAL A 403 -14.97 20.90 -8.95
CA VAL A 403 -15.78 21.18 -7.76
C VAL A 403 -16.70 20.02 -7.44
N MET A 404 -17.12 19.91 -6.18
CA MET A 404 -18.16 18.95 -5.82
C MET A 404 -19.52 19.52 -6.23
N LYS A 405 -20.20 18.81 -7.14
CA LYS A 405 -21.53 19.13 -7.63
C LYS A 405 -22.58 18.17 -7.08
N ILE A 406 -23.55 18.72 -6.35
CA ILE A 406 -24.72 17.99 -5.86
C ILE A 406 -25.89 18.28 -6.82
N ILE A 407 -26.33 17.28 -7.58
CA ILE A 407 -27.40 17.43 -8.57
C ILE A 407 -28.74 17.11 -7.94
N MET A 408 -29.69 18.04 -8.04
CA MET A 408 -31.09 17.81 -7.69
C MET A 408 -31.80 17.31 -8.94
N ASP A 409 -31.99 16.00 -9.03
CA ASP A 409 -32.70 15.32 -10.11
C ASP A 409 -34.17 15.06 -9.72
N PRO A 410 -35.14 15.68 -10.41
CA PRO A 410 -36.56 15.48 -10.12
C PRO A 410 -37.05 14.05 -10.38
N ASN A 411 -36.25 13.19 -11.03
CA ASN A 411 -36.58 11.81 -11.35
C ASN A 411 -35.90 10.78 -10.45
N ALA A 412 -35.01 11.20 -9.53
CA ALA A 412 -34.44 10.28 -8.55
C ALA A 412 -35.57 9.75 -7.65
N ALA A 413 -35.49 8.47 -7.28
CA ALA A 413 -36.54 7.87 -6.47
C ALA A 413 -36.56 8.57 -5.10
N ALA A 414 -37.75 8.89 -4.60
CA ALA A 414 -37.93 9.48 -3.27
C ALA A 414 -37.39 8.49 -2.22
N GLY A 415 -36.13 8.67 -1.81
CA GLY A 415 -35.39 7.73 -0.97
C GLY A 415 -33.91 7.57 -1.32
N ASP A 416 -33.42 8.15 -2.42
CA ASP A 416 -32.06 7.84 -2.91
C ASP A 416 -30.92 8.34 -2.01
N GLY A 417 -31.19 9.19 -1.00
CA GLY A 417 -30.36 9.37 0.21
C GLY A 417 -28.85 9.44 -0.03
N ALA A 418 -28.43 9.93 -1.19
CA ALA A 418 -27.09 9.68 -1.67
C ALA A 418 -26.14 10.50 -0.82
N SER A 419 -25.29 9.79 -0.09
CA SER A 419 -24.38 10.36 0.87
C SER A 419 -22.98 9.92 0.51
N SER A 420 -22.07 10.88 0.44
CA SER A 420 -20.63 10.66 0.46
C SER A 420 -20.14 11.05 1.84
N VAL A 421 -19.38 10.19 2.49
CA VAL A 421 -18.86 10.34 3.84
C VAL A 421 -17.35 10.21 3.78
N VAL A 422 -16.63 11.10 4.43
CA VAL A 422 -15.20 10.95 4.69
C VAL A 422 -15.00 10.87 6.21
N GLY A 423 -14.37 9.79 6.66
CA GLY A 423 -14.07 9.57 8.07
C GLY A 423 -12.66 10.01 8.39
N PHE A 424 -12.46 10.69 9.52
CA PHE A 424 -11.13 11.05 9.99
C PHE A 424 -11.09 11.03 11.52
N GLY A 425 -10.00 10.49 12.07
CA GLY A 425 -9.76 10.49 13.51
C GLY A 425 -9.06 11.78 13.91
N THR A 426 -9.82 12.81 14.31
CA THR A 426 -9.19 14.00 14.89
C THR A 426 -8.81 13.76 16.34
N ALA A 427 -7.69 14.33 16.78
CA ALA A 427 -7.40 14.42 18.20
C ALA A 427 -8.37 15.44 18.83
N ALA A 428 -8.71 15.26 20.10
CA ALA A 428 -9.59 16.21 20.78
C ALA A 428 -8.95 17.58 20.88
N CYS A 429 -9.70 18.63 20.54
CA CYS A 429 -9.26 20.00 20.82
C CYS A 429 -9.18 20.25 22.33
N GLU A 430 -8.08 20.87 22.78
CA GLU A 430 -7.90 21.17 24.20
C GLU A 430 -8.88 22.25 24.70
N ASP A 431 -9.22 23.22 23.86
CA ASP A 431 -10.25 24.25 24.10
C ASP A 431 -11.65 23.82 23.61
N GLY A 432 -11.74 22.70 22.90
CA GLY A 432 -12.96 22.16 22.29
C GLY A 432 -13.62 23.05 21.24
N ILE A 433 -12.88 23.84 20.45
CA ILE A 433 -13.48 24.74 19.43
C ILE A 433 -13.07 24.38 17.99
N PHE A 434 -13.84 23.56 17.28
CA PHE A 434 -13.56 23.28 15.87
C PHE A 434 -14.13 24.38 14.96
N THR A 435 -13.45 24.68 13.86
CA THR A 435 -14.00 25.53 12.80
C THR A 435 -14.09 24.75 11.50
N VAL A 436 -15.28 24.64 10.92
CA VAL A 436 -15.47 24.04 9.60
C VAL A 436 -15.82 25.14 8.62
N VAL A 437 -15.08 25.23 7.52
CA VAL A 437 -15.25 26.20 6.44
C VAL A 437 -15.53 25.44 5.14
N VAL A 438 -16.46 25.92 4.33
CA VAL A 438 -16.68 25.40 2.97
C VAL A 438 -17.17 26.52 2.07
N LYS A 439 -16.72 26.57 0.82
CA LYS A 439 -17.27 27.47 -0.18
C LYS A 439 -18.47 26.83 -0.85
N VAL A 440 -19.51 27.63 -1.10
CA VAL A 440 -20.76 27.19 -1.72
C VAL A 440 -21.20 28.14 -2.82
N LYS A 441 -21.76 27.58 -3.89
CA LYS A 441 -22.34 28.34 -5.00
C LYS A 441 -23.58 27.64 -5.54
N SER A 442 -24.63 28.42 -5.79
CA SER A 442 -25.92 27.90 -6.28
C SER A 442 -25.99 27.83 -7.81
N SER A 443 -26.85 26.97 -8.33
CA SER A 443 -27.21 26.99 -9.75
C SER A 443 -28.07 28.23 -10.10
N PRO A 444 -27.93 28.78 -11.33
CA PRO A 444 -28.75 29.91 -11.78
C PRO A 444 -30.23 29.56 -11.97
N GLU A 445 -30.55 28.27 -12.15
CA GLU A 445 -31.92 27.77 -12.32
C GLU A 445 -32.18 26.61 -11.36
N GLY A 446 -33.37 26.61 -10.76
CA GLY A 446 -33.82 25.53 -9.88
C GLY A 446 -35.23 25.75 -9.34
N THR A 447 -35.82 24.72 -8.73
CA THR A 447 -37.12 24.82 -8.05
C THR A 447 -36.93 24.80 -6.54
N ALA A 448 -37.70 25.62 -5.83
CA ALA A 448 -37.56 25.79 -4.39
C ALA A 448 -37.90 24.51 -3.62
N GLY A 449 -37.04 24.15 -2.67
CA GLY A 449 -37.20 23.04 -1.72
C GLY A 449 -35.85 22.53 -1.22
N LYS A 450 -35.87 21.78 -0.11
CA LYS A 450 -34.64 21.25 0.50
C LYS A 450 -34.03 20.19 -0.42
N GLY A 451 -32.79 20.42 -0.87
CA GLY A 451 -32.11 19.58 -1.87
C GLY A 451 -30.77 19.00 -1.43
N TRP A 452 -30.09 19.58 -0.45
CA TRP A 452 -28.77 19.11 0.00
C TRP A 452 -28.53 19.33 1.50
N GLY A 453 -27.52 18.64 2.03
CA GLY A 453 -26.98 18.84 3.37
C GLY A 453 -25.50 18.52 3.45
N LEU A 454 -24.82 19.20 4.35
CA LEU A 454 -23.43 18.94 4.77
C LEU A 454 -23.45 18.76 6.28
N SER A 455 -22.97 17.63 6.78
CA SER A 455 -22.97 17.29 8.20
C SER A 455 -21.56 17.01 8.68
N VAL A 456 -21.25 17.46 9.89
CA VAL A 456 -20.01 17.23 10.62
C VAL A 456 -20.40 16.42 11.85
N ASP A 457 -19.98 15.17 11.92
CA ASP A 457 -20.42 14.22 12.93
C ASP A 457 -19.22 13.74 13.78
N ASP A 458 -19.46 13.44 15.05
CA ASP A 458 -18.48 12.79 15.92
C ASP A 458 -18.29 11.30 15.53
N PRO A 459 -17.34 10.55 16.13
CA PRO A 459 -17.15 9.13 15.85
C PRO A 459 -18.35 8.25 16.18
N ASN A 460 -19.29 8.74 16.99
CA ASN A 460 -20.52 8.03 17.34
C ASN A 460 -21.67 8.36 16.36
N GLY A 461 -21.42 9.18 15.34
CA GLY A 461 -22.42 9.66 14.38
C GLY A 461 -23.33 10.76 14.93
N ALA A 462 -22.97 11.39 16.05
CA ALA A 462 -23.68 12.54 16.59
C ALA A 462 -23.27 13.81 15.83
N ASN A 463 -24.27 14.51 15.30
CA ASN A 463 -24.04 15.72 14.52
C ASN A 463 -23.58 16.91 15.38
N LEU A 464 -22.36 17.37 15.14
CA LEU A 464 -21.73 18.54 15.77
C LEU A 464 -22.11 19.84 15.05
N ALA A 465 -22.19 19.78 13.72
CA ALA A 465 -22.71 20.86 12.88
C ALA A 465 -23.38 20.28 11.63
N ALA A 466 -24.39 20.98 11.12
CA ALA A 466 -24.89 20.70 9.78
C ALA A 466 -25.34 21.98 9.08
N TRP A 467 -25.18 22.00 7.76
CA TRP A 467 -25.87 22.91 6.87
C TRP A 467 -26.95 22.14 6.13
N ASP A 468 -28.10 22.77 5.95
CA ASP A 468 -29.08 22.32 4.97
C ASP A 468 -29.51 23.45 4.07
N GLY A 469 -29.78 23.11 2.82
CA GLY A 469 -30.05 24.12 1.81
C GLY A 469 -31.01 23.66 0.73
N GLN A 470 -31.56 24.67 0.07
CA GLN A 470 -32.17 24.57 -1.25
C GLN A 470 -31.11 24.83 -2.31
N TYR A 471 -31.47 24.79 -3.59
CA TYR A 471 -30.53 25.16 -4.64
C TYR A 471 -30.01 26.60 -4.47
N ASN A 472 -30.85 27.54 -4.00
CA ASN A 472 -30.53 28.97 -3.88
C ASN A 472 -30.59 29.52 -2.44
N GLN A 473 -30.64 28.66 -1.42
CA GLN A 473 -30.70 29.10 -0.02
C GLN A 473 -29.95 28.12 0.88
N VAL A 474 -29.38 28.62 1.97
CA VAL A 474 -28.66 27.82 2.96
C VAL A 474 -28.95 28.29 4.37
N ARG A 475 -28.85 27.40 5.35
CA ARG A 475 -28.90 27.72 6.78
C ARG A 475 -28.14 26.68 7.59
N GLY A 476 -27.74 27.06 8.80
CA GLY A 476 -27.24 26.12 9.80
C GLY A 476 -28.40 25.34 10.44
N ARG A 477 -28.15 24.07 10.77
CA ARG A 477 -29.10 23.15 11.39
C ARG A 477 -28.38 22.28 12.42
N ASN A 478 -29.08 21.95 13.51
CA ASN A 478 -28.71 20.82 14.36
C ASN A 478 -29.55 19.58 13.95
N ALA A 479 -28.90 18.43 13.74
CA ALA A 479 -29.56 17.20 13.26
C ALA A 479 -30.71 16.69 14.16
N GLY A 480 -30.71 16.98 15.46
CA GLY A 480 -31.69 16.42 16.41
C GLY A 480 -32.89 17.32 16.78
N ALA A 481 -32.70 18.63 16.90
CA ALA A 481 -33.63 19.49 17.63
C ALA A 481 -34.63 20.27 16.74
N GLY A 482 -34.48 20.23 15.41
CA GLY A 482 -35.25 21.08 14.50
C GLY A 482 -34.96 22.58 14.63
N ILE A 483 -33.99 22.95 15.47
CA ILE A 483 -33.46 24.32 15.59
C ILE A 483 -32.58 24.56 14.36
N VAL A 484 -32.94 25.61 13.63
CA VAL A 484 -32.30 26.03 12.39
C VAL A 484 -32.06 27.54 12.47
N THR A 485 -30.99 28.02 11.87
CA THR A 485 -30.83 29.46 11.63
C THR A 485 -31.82 29.91 10.55
N PRO A 486 -32.05 31.23 10.37
CA PRO A 486 -32.75 31.73 9.19
C PRO A 486 -32.05 31.29 7.90
N TYR A 487 -32.83 31.11 6.83
CA TYR A 487 -32.25 30.96 5.49
C TYR A 487 -31.56 32.25 5.06
N VAL A 488 -30.43 32.10 4.41
CA VAL A 488 -29.79 33.14 3.62
C VAL A 488 -29.83 32.72 2.15
N ASP A 489 -30.08 33.69 1.28
CA ASP A 489 -30.07 33.47 -0.16
C ASP A 489 -28.62 33.23 -0.63
N LEU A 490 -28.46 32.26 -1.52
CA LEU A 490 -27.23 31.95 -2.25
C LEU A 490 -27.36 32.52 -3.67
N PRO A 491 -26.84 33.73 -3.95
CA PRO A 491 -26.66 34.21 -5.31
C PRO A 491 -25.92 33.20 -6.19
N SER A 492 -26.38 32.99 -7.43
CA SER A 492 -25.78 32.01 -8.35
C SER A 492 -24.54 32.52 -9.06
N THR A 493 -24.13 33.76 -8.80
CA THR A 493 -23.07 34.45 -9.57
C THR A 493 -21.72 34.47 -8.86
N GLU A 494 -21.66 34.11 -7.58
CA GLU A 494 -20.44 34.21 -6.78
C GLU A 494 -20.35 33.03 -5.78
N TRP A 495 -19.12 32.76 -5.34
CA TRP A 495 -18.85 31.81 -4.27
C TRP A 495 -19.05 32.49 -2.92
N HIS A 496 -19.71 31.80 -2.00
CA HIS A 496 -19.96 32.25 -0.64
C HIS A 496 -19.29 31.33 0.37
N GLU A 497 -18.87 31.87 1.51
CA GLU A 497 -18.26 31.09 2.60
C GLU A 497 -19.33 30.67 3.62
N LEU A 498 -19.44 29.37 3.87
CA LEU A 498 -20.12 28.83 5.03
C LEU A 498 -19.08 28.49 6.09
N ARG A 499 -19.30 28.98 7.31
CA ARG A 499 -18.43 28.65 8.44
C ARG A 499 -19.23 28.25 9.68
N ALA A 500 -18.83 27.16 10.33
CA ALA A 500 -19.40 26.70 11.60
C ALA A 500 -18.30 26.64 12.64
N VAL A 501 -18.48 27.39 13.74
CA VAL A 501 -17.62 27.33 14.92
C VAL A 501 -18.32 26.44 15.94
N ILE A 502 -17.76 25.24 16.15
CA ILE A 502 -18.28 24.16 17.00
C ILE A 502 -17.53 24.19 18.32
N ASP A 503 -18.15 24.75 19.34
CA ASP A 503 -17.64 24.75 20.71
C ASP A 503 -18.26 23.58 21.48
N VAL A 504 -17.53 22.46 21.53
CA VAL A 504 -17.99 21.24 22.22
C VAL A 504 -17.97 21.37 23.73
N LEU A 505 -17.12 22.24 24.30
CA LEU A 505 -17.09 22.47 25.75
C LEU A 505 -18.34 23.22 26.22
N ASN A 506 -18.79 24.20 25.44
CA ASN A 506 -20.02 24.96 25.72
C ASN A 506 -21.25 24.36 25.04
N ASN A 507 -21.08 23.31 24.23
CA ASN A 507 -22.15 22.63 23.50
C ASN A 507 -22.95 23.67 22.67
N THR A 508 -22.22 24.48 21.89
CA THR A 508 -22.75 25.54 21.03
C THR A 508 -22.10 25.50 19.66
N THR A 509 -22.91 25.60 18.60
CA THR A 509 -22.41 25.75 17.23
C THR A 509 -22.89 27.08 16.67
N THR A 510 -21.95 27.96 16.30
CA THR A 510 -22.27 29.26 15.68
C THR A 510 -22.02 29.20 14.19
N TYR A 511 -23.05 29.48 13.41
CA TYR A 511 -22.99 29.47 11.95
C TYR A 511 -22.77 30.87 11.41
N TYR A 512 -21.98 30.98 10.35
CA TYR A 512 -21.64 32.20 9.63
C TYR A 512 -21.87 31.98 8.12
N PHE A 513 -22.21 33.08 7.45
CA PHE A 513 -22.31 33.22 6.00
C PHE A 513 -21.56 34.49 5.60
N ASP A 514 -20.49 34.36 4.81
CA ASP A 514 -19.61 35.48 4.42
C ASP A 514 -19.21 36.35 5.64
N ASP A 515 -18.65 35.70 6.66
CA ASP A 515 -18.29 36.31 7.96
C ASP A 515 -19.46 36.88 8.81
N VAL A 516 -20.70 36.85 8.32
CA VAL A 516 -21.87 37.32 9.06
C VAL A 516 -22.50 36.17 9.84
N ALA A 517 -22.55 36.30 11.17
CA ALA A 517 -23.17 35.30 12.03
C ALA A 517 -24.68 35.14 11.72
N LEU A 518 -25.10 33.92 11.38
CA LEU A 518 -26.51 33.54 11.19
C LEU A 518 -27.22 33.26 12.51
N GLY A 519 -26.43 32.92 13.54
CA GLY A 519 -26.89 32.62 14.89
C GLY A 519 -26.13 31.45 15.50
N ALA A 520 -26.13 31.41 16.82
CA ALA A 520 -25.71 30.25 17.58
C ALA A 520 -26.91 29.30 17.74
N VAL A 521 -26.74 28.06 17.34
CA VAL A 521 -27.63 26.98 17.71
C VAL A 521 -27.01 26.35 18.96
N ASN A 522 -27.80 26.25 20.04
CA ASN A 522 -27.42 25.40 21.17
C ASN A 522 -27.92 24.00 20.82
N PRO A 523 -27.06 23.09 20.34
CA PRO A 523 -27.46 21.72 20.12
C PRO A 523 -27.89 21.14 21.45
N GLN A 524 -29.20 20.93 21.69
CA GLN A 524 -29.68 20.41 22.98
C GLN A 524 -29.15 19.02 23.37
N SER A 525 -28.21 18.46 22.59
CA SER A 525 -27.39 17.31 22.92
C SER A 525 -26.36 17.11 21.79
N HIS A 526 -25.07 17.33 22.00
CA HIS A 526 -24.01 16.61 21.25
C HIS A 526 -24.07 15.09 21.57
N GLY A 527 -25.24 14.46 21.48
CA GLY A 527 -25.57 13.18 22.11
C GLY A 527 -26.16 13.34 23.52
N VAL A 528 -27.28 12.67 23.76
CA VAL A 528 -28.19 12.91 24.92
C VAL A 528 -27.71 12.25 26.22
N ASP A 529 -26.41 12.01 26.41
CA ASP A 529 -25.91 11.27 27.58
C ASP A 529 -24.61 11.83 28.20
N LEU A 530 -24.49 13.15 28.27
CA LEU A 530 -23.45 13.84 29.08
C LEU A 530 -23.56 13.54 30.59
N GLY A 531 -24.60 12.82 31.03
CA GLY A 531 -24.81 12.46 32.43
C GLY A 531 -23.92 11.33 32.96
N SER A 532 -23.23 10.59 32.08
CA SER A 532 -22.40 9.43 32.47
C SER A 532 -20.92 9.52 32.05
N PHE A 533 -20.51 10.53 31.27
CA PHE A 533 -19.12 10.71 30.87
C PHE A 533 -18.29 11.44 31.93
N GLN A 534 -17.90 10.70 32.97
CA GLN A 534 -16.79 11.10 33.83
C GLN A 534 -15.45 10.87 33.10
N SER A 535 -14.82 11.99 32.71
CA SER A 535 -13.37 12.22 32.67
C SER A 535 -12.46 11.56 31.61
N GLY A 536 -12.75 11.59 30.31
CA GLY A 536 -11.66 11.26 29.37
C GLY A 536 -11.89 11.37 27.86
N VAL A 537 -13.10 11.13 27.36
CA VAL A 537 -13.37 11.21 25.92
C VAL A 537 -13.93 12.58 25.61
N ARG A 538 -13.07 13.46 25.10
CA ARG A 538 -13.46 14.77 24.57
C ARG A 538 -14.00 14.55 23.15
N ASP A 539 -15.07 15.25 22.78
CA ASP A 539 -15.67 15.15 21.44
C ASP A 539 -14.62 15.48 20.37
N VAL A 540 -14.46 14.57 19.41
CA VAL A 540 -13.63 14.73 18.21
C VAL A 540 -14.56 14.76 17.00
N ILE A 541 -14.16 15.37 15.89
CA ILE A 541 -14.87 15.18 14.63
C ILE A 541 -14.46 13.81 14.09
N GLY A 542 -15.45 12.94 13.86
CA GLY A 542 -15.25 11.58 13.34
C GLY A 542 -15.52 11.46 11.85
N SER A 543 -16.44 12.26 11.30
CA SER A 543 -16.72 12.26 9.86
C SER A 543 -17.33 13.57 9.35
N ILE A 544 -17.18 13.81 8.05
CA ILE A 544 -17.99 14.77 7.30
C ILE A 544 -18.82 13.99 6.29
N SER A 545 -20.10 14.30 6.19
CA SER A 545 -20.99 13.73 5.20
C SER A 545 -21.66 14.80 4.35
N VAL A 546 -21.67 14.59 3.04
CA VAL A 546 -22.40 15.40 2.07
C VAL A 546 -23.54 14.55 1.56
N THR A 547 -24.76 15.01 1.77
CA THR A 547 -25.96 14.25 1.43
C THR A 547 -26.85 15.03 0.48
N ARG A 548 -27.30 14.38 -0.57
CA ARG A 548 -28.44 14.83 -1.37
C ARG A 548 -29.72 14.53 -0.61
N VAL A 549 -30.49 15.56 -0.27
CA VAL A 549 -31.73 15.42 0.53
C VAL A 549 -32.94 15.68 -0.36
N ASP A 550 -33.43 14.66 -1.07
CA ASP A 550 -34.58 14.82 -1.95
C ASP A 550 -35.91 14.76 -1.18
N ASN A 551 -36.65 15.88 -1.18
CA ASN A 551 -38.03 15.93 -0.66
C ASN A 551 -39.08 16.33 -1.72
N GLY A 552 -38.76 16.28 -3.02
CA GLY A 552 -39.71 16.63 -4.08
C GLY A 552 -39.10 16.76 -5.48
N PRO A 553 -39.88 17.24 -6.48
CA PRO A 553 -39.43 17.48 -7.85
C PRO A 553 -38.53 18.72 -7.91
N LEU A 554 -37.36 18.63 -7.29
CA LEU A 554 -36.37 19.69 -7.26
C LEU A 554 -35.48 19.57 -8.49
N THR A 555 -35.29 20.69 -9.18
CA THR A 555 -34.27 20.85 -10.23
C THR A 555 -33.21 21.82 -9.73
N GLY A 556 -31.98 21.68 -10.21
CA GLY A 556 -30.88 22.58 -9.89
C GLY A 556 -29.65 21.81 -9.41
N TYR A 557 -28.62 22.54 -8.99
CA TYR A 557 -27.45 21.96 -8.35
C TYR A 557 -26.84 22.96 -7.35
N VAL A 558 -26.01 22.45 -6.47
CA VAL A 558 -25.12 23.26 -5.63
C VAL A 558 -23.70 22.76 -5.85
N LEU A 559 -22.78 23.72 -5.95
CA LEU A 559 -21.35 23.48 -6.01
C LEU A 559 -20.77 23.74 -4.62
N LEU A 560 -19.90 22.85 -4.16
CA LEU A 560 -19.08 23.03 -2.98
C LEU A 560 -17.61 22.93 -3.37
N ASP A 561 -16.79 23.72 -2.70
CA ASP A 561 -15.34 23.80 -2.91
C ASP A 561 -14.64 24.14 -1.60
N ASP A 562 -13.32 23.93 -1.53
CA ASP A 562 -12.45 24.27 -0.39
C ASP A 562 -13.03 23.87 0.98
N LEU A 563 -13.37 22.59 1.16
CA LEU A 563 -13.86 22.09 2.45
C LEU A 563 -12.68 21.96 3.42
N GLU A 564 -12.71 22.75 4.49
CA GLU A 564 -11.64 22.86 5.47
C GLU A 564 -12.18 22.59 6.88
N VAL A 565 -11.54 21.68 7.63
CA VAL A 565 -11.77 21.53 9.07
C VAL A 565 -10.54 22.02 9.80
N ILE A 566 -10.65 23.20 10.39
CA ILE A 566 -9.61 23.82 11.20
C ILE A 566 -9.81 23.34 12.63
N GLY A 567 -8.90 22.46 13.05
CA GLY A 567 -8.68 22.19 14.46
C GLY A 567 -8.11 23.43 15.14
N CYS A 568 -8.31 23.51 16.44
CA CYS A 568 -7.89 24.65 17.25
C CYS A 568 -6.37 24.78 17.21
N PRO A 569 -5.80 25.88 16.67
CA PRO A 569 -4.49 26.28 17.12
C PRO A 569 -4.71 26.80 18.54
N GLY A 570 -4.55 25.94 19.54
CA GLY A 570 -4.51 26.38 20.93
C GLY A 570 -3.54 27.56 21.02
N GLU A 571 -3.78 28.51 21.93
CA GLU A 571 -2.84 29.62 22.15
C GLU A 571 -1.40 29.08 22.29
N CYS A 572 -1.27 27.89 22.84
CA CYS A 572 -0.01 27.21 23.09
C CYS A 572 -0.07 25.77 22.58
N MET A 573 0.43 25.51 21.38
CA MET A 573 0.59 24.15 20.87
C MET A 573 2.02 23.96 20.39
N ALA A 574 2.66 22.91 20.87
CA ALA A 574 3.94 22.47 20.37
C ALA A 574 3.80 21.11 19.68
N GLY A 575 4.61 20.89 18.65
CA GLY A 575 4.75 19.61 17.98
C GLY A 575 6.18 19.09 18.11
N VAL A 576 6.35 17.77 18.03
CA VAL A 576 7.67 17.16 17.81
C VAL A 576 7.54 16.14 16.68
N THR A 577 8.25 16.34 15.58
CA THR A 577 8.26 15.43 14.43
C THR A 577 9.60 14.70 14.38
N PRO A 578 9.64 13.37 14.16
CA PRO A 578 8.49 12.48 13.93
C PRO A 578 7.58 12.37 15.16
N THR A 579 6.26 12.34 14.94
CA THR A 579 5.23 12.27 15.99
C THR A 579 5.21 10.91 16.69
N ARG A 580 5.78 9.89 16.05
CA ARG A 580 5.89 8.51 16.51
C ARG A 580 7.32 8.14 16.91
N TYR A 581 7.47 6.98 17.52
CA TYR A 581 8.74 6.37 17.88
C TYR A 581 9.71 6.28 16.69
N GLN A 582 11.00 6.16 16.96
CA GLN A 582 12.04 5.95 15.94
C GLN A 582 12.87 4.72 16.29
N ILE A 583 13.22 3.92 15.28
CA ILE A 583 14.15 2.79 15.44
C ILE A 583 15.46 3.16 14.76
N GLY A 584 16.54 3.05 15.52
CA GLY A 584 17.91 3.05 15.01
C GLY A 584 18.44 1.62 14.92
N PHE A 585 19.27 1.36 13.92
CA PHE A 585 20.07 0.15 13.78
C PHE A 585 21.53 0.56 13.58
N THR A 586 22.36 0.32 14.60
CA THR A 586 23.81 0.39 14.43
C THR A 586 24.33 -1.02 14.24
N GLN A 587 24.68 -1.37 13.00
CA GLN A 587 25.41 -2.61 12.75
C GLN A 587 26.80 -2.49 13.39
N LEU A 588 27.18 -3.48 14.20
CA LEU A 588 28.59 -3.78 14.34
C LEU A 588 29.04 -4.37 13.00
N PRO A 589 30.09 -3.84 12.34
CA PRO A 589 30.58 -4.45 11.12
C PRO A 589 30.88 -5.92 11.37
N TRP A 590 30.18 -6.81 10.65
CA TRP A 590 30.41 -8.26 10.68
C TRP A 590 31.79 -8.64 10.12
N ALA A 591 32.52 -7.69 9.53
CA ALA A 591 33.87 -7.95 9.03
C ALA A 591 34.87 -8.05 10.20
N PRO A 592 35.73 -9.09 10.25
CA PRO A 592 36.82 -9.19 11.22
C PRO A 592 37.93 -8.13 11.03
N ASP A 593 37.77 -7.21 10.07
CA ASP A 593 38.66 -6.06 9.93
C ASP A 593 38.26 -4.99 10.98
N ALA A 594 38.79 -5.15 12.18
CA ALA A 594 38.58 -4.32 13.38
C ALA A 594 38.98 -2.83 13.24
N SER A 595 39.12 -2.31 12.02
CA SER A 595 39.61 -0.96 11.75
C SER A 595 38.53 0.06 11.36
N THR A 596 37.28 -0.36 11.10
CA THR A 596 36.19 0.58 10.83
C THR A 596 35.35 0.78 12.09
N THR A 597 35.53 1.93 12.74
CA THR A 597 34.65 2.38 13.81
C THR A 597 33.24 2.51 13.22
N PRO A 598 32.20 1.85 13.80
CA PRO A 598 30.85 1.97 13.27
C PRO A 598 30.48 3.45 13.14
N VAL A 599 29.99 3.86 11.98
CA VAL A 599 29.51 5.23 11.78
C VAL A 599 28.30 5.40 12.71
N PRO A 600 28.33 6.38 13.63
CA PRO A 600 27.19 6.65 14.49
C PRO A 600 25.95 6.94 13.64
N GLU A 601 24.84 6.30 13.96
CA GLU A 601 23.58 6.59 13.29
C GLU A 601 22.95 7.84 13.91
N THR A 602 22.37 8.71 13.09
CA THR A 602 21.70 9.92 13.58
C THR A 602 20.20 9.90 13.28
N ARG A 603 19.42 10.51 14.16
CA ARG A 603 17.99 10.79 13.96
C ARG A 603 17.69 12.22 14.38
N ASP A 604 16.96 12.93 13.54
CA ASP A 604 16.56 14.30 13.79
C ASP A 604 15.15 14.35 14.36
N TYR A 605 14.98 15.16 15.39
CA TYR A 605 13.70 15.53 15.97
C TYR A 605 13.49 17.03 15.79
N VAL A 606 12.42 17.39 15.08
CA VAL A 606 12.03 18.78 14.86
C VAL A 606 10.99 19.18 15.88
N PHE A 607 11.23 20.24 16.65
CA PHE A 607 10.28 20.82 17.59
C PHE A 607 9.60 22.04 16.96
N SER A 608 8.26 22.03 16.84
CA SER A 608 7.46 23.07 16.19
C SER A 608 6.53 23.81 17.14
N ASN A 609 6.24 25.08 16.83
CA ASN A 609 5.20 25.86 17.50
C ASN A 609 3.94 25.95 16.64
N ASP A 610 3.02 25.03 16.88
CA ASP A 610 1.79 24.90 16.12
C ASP A 610 0.70 25.87 16.61
N GLY A 611 0.95 26.56 17.73
CA GLY A 611 0.02 27.45 18.42
C GLY A 611 0.07 28.91 17.96
N LEU A 612 -0.78 29.75 18.55
CA LEU A 612 -0.91 31.18 18.25
C LEU A 612 0.01 32.09 19.10
N VAL A 613 0.64 31.57 20.15
CA VAL A 613 1.55 32.28 21.05
C VAL A 613 2.97 31.75 20.87
N ALA A 614 3.94 32.64 20.92
CA ALA A 614 5.35 32.27 20.79
C ALA A 614 5.80 31.35 21.95
N ILE A 615 6.41 30.22 21.62
CA ILE A 615 7.10 29.35 22.59
C ILE A 615 8.47 29.97 22.87
N THR A 616 8.68 30.48 24.08
CA THR A 616 9.92 31.19 24.43
C THR A 616 11.16 30.28 24.45
N SER A 617 10.96 29.01 24.77
CA SER A 617 11.96 27.94 24.73
C SER A 617 11.30 26.55 24.78
N TYR A 618 12.06 25.51 24.46
CA TYR A 618 11.77 24.13 24.88
C TYR A 618 13.05 23.47 25.44
N SER A 619 12.90 22.40 26.20
CA SER A 619 14.00 21.53 26.64
C SER A 619 13.82 20.10 26.12
N VAL A 620 14.94 19.38 25.97
CA VAL A 620 14.98 17.95 25.69
C VAL A 620 15.87 17.29 26.71
N GLU A 621 15.35 16.23 27.31
CA GLU A 621 16.05 15.44 28.31
C GLU A 621 15.92 13.96 27.96
N GLU A 622 16.98 13.21 28.18
CA GLU A 622 16.91 11.76 28.24
C GLU A 622 16.17 11.37 29.53
N VAL A 623 15.17 10.50 29.40
CA VAL A 623 14.32 10.08 30.53
C VAL A 623 14.08 8.59 30.52
N THR A 624 13.73 8.02 31.66
CA THR A 624 13.15 6.70 31.76
C THR A 624 11.76 6.70 31.14
N ARG A 625 11.19 5.51 30.94
CA ARG A 625 9.80 5.34 30.51
C ARG A 625 8.77 6.07 31.40
N SER A 626 9.07 6.26 32.69
CA SER A 626 8.21 7.01 33.62
C SER A 626 8.43 8.52 33.59
N GLY A 627 9.28 9.02 32.70
CA GLY A 627 9.59 10.45 32.53
C GLY A 627 10.60 11.00 33.55
N SER A 628 11.32 10.15 34.28
CA SER A 628 12.40 10.58 35.20
C SER A 628 13.69 10.76 34.42
N SER A 629 14.46 11.82 34.65
CA SER A 629 15.74 12.02 33.96
C SER A 629 16.68 10.82 34.11
N THR A 630 17.31 10.43 33.00
CA THR A 630 18.33 9.38 32.91
C THR A 630 19.35 9.79 31.85
N ASP A 631 20.53 9.17 31.85
CA ASP A 631 21.56 9.35 30.83
C ASP A 631 21.80 7.99 30.17
N TYR A 632 21.49 7.89 28.88
CA TYR A 632 21.73 6.70 28.07
C TYR A 632 23.10 6.87 27.42
N PRO A 633 24.15 6.14 27.85
CA PRO A 633 25.52 6.36 27.38
C PRO A 633 25.73 6.13 25.86
N TRP A 634 24.73 5.57 25.20
CA TRP A 634 24.69 5.30 23.76
C TRP A 634 23.90 6.32 22.95
N ILE A 635 23.26 7.31 23.60
CA ILE A 635 22.58 8.45 22.96
C ILE A 635 23.41 9.69 23.20
N LEU A 636 23.66 10.48 22.15
CA LEU A 636 24.25 11.80 22.25
C LEU A 636 23.35 12.81 21.54
N LEU A 637 22.77 13.74 22.31
CA LEU A 637 21.96 14.83 21.77
C LEU A 637 22.84 15.98 21.29
N SER A 638 22.60 16.47 20.07
CA SER A 638 23.27 17.65 19.51
C SER A 638 22.99 18.93 20.30
N LYS A 639 21.80 19.01 20.95
CA LYS A 639 21.37 20.08 21.85
C LYS A 639 20.28 19.57 22.80
N THR A 640 20.11 20.23 23.94
CA THR A 640 19.13 19.88 24.98
C THR A 640 17.97 20.87 25.06
N GLY A 641 17.76 21.68 24.02
CA GLY A 641 16.69 22.68 23.97
C GLY A 641 16.86 23.67 22.81
N GLY A 642 15.88 24.56 22.66
CA GLY A 642 15.84 25.58 21.60
C GLY A 642 14.88 26.72 21.90
N GLY A 643 14.70 27.62 20.93
CA GLY A 643 13.78 28.76 20.97
C GLY A 643 14.47 30.13 21.06
N PRO A 644 13.69 31.23 20.98
CA PRO A 644 12.22 31.28 20.87
C PRO A 644 11.69 30.88 19.48
N PHE A 645 10.45 30.40 19.45
CA PHE A 645 9.67 30.12 18.23
C PHE A 645 8.43 31.00 18.23
N SER A 646 8.28 31.85 17.23
CA SER A 646 7.04 32.58 16.92
C SER A 646 5.89 31.60 16.61
N PRO A 647 4.64 32.05 16.35
CA PRO A 647 3.52 31.26 15.78
C PRO A 647 3.71 30.94 14.29
N GLY A 648 3.85 29.68 13.94
CA GLY A 648 5.11 29.20 14.44
C GLY A 648 6.11 28.32 13.75
N GLU A 649 7.20 29.02 13.48
CA GLU A 649 8.58 28.58 13.58
C GLU A 649 8.74 27.23 14.29
N ASP A 650 9.61 26.42 13.73
CA ASP A 650 10.15 25.26 14.39
C ASP A 650 11.68 25.30 14.32
N ASP A 651 12.32 24.27 14.82
CA ASP A 651 13.76 24.19 14.87
C ASP A 651 14.42 23.49 13.67
N GLY A 652 13.72 23.31 12.54
CA GLY A 652 14.21 22.52 11.41
C GLY A 652 15.56 22.99 10.83
N ALA A 653 15.93 24.26 11.02
CA ALA A 653 17.23 24.77 10.56
C ALA A 653 18.39 24.24 11.43
N SER A 654 18.07 23.65 12.57
CA SER A 654 18.99 23.04 13.52
C SER A 654 18.21 22.05 14.40
N PRO A 655 17.74 20.90 13.90
CA PRO A 655 16.91 19.98 14.67
C PRO A 655 17.66 19.40 15.87
N VAL A 656 16.94 18.77 16.80
CA VAL A 656 17.56 17.95 17.85
C VAL A 656 18.01 16.63 17.21
N THR A 657 19.25 16.57 16.76
CA THR A 657 19.87 15.30 16.31
C THR A 657 20.25 14.43 17.52
N ALA A 658 19.68 13.25 17.64
CA ALA A 658 20.15 12.17 18.51
C ALA A 658 21.12 11.28 17.72
N THR A 659 22.34 11.14 18.23
CA THR A 659 23.38 10.29 17.64
C THR A 659 23.52 9.02 18.47
N PHE A 660 23.46 7.86 17.83
CA PHE A 660 23.49 6.55 18.48
C PHE A 660 24.85 5.88 18.32
N SER A 661 25.34 5.27 19.39
CA SER A 661 26.59 4.52 19.41
C SER A 661 26.38 3.13 19.99
N SER A 662 26.69 2.08 19.22
CA SER A 662 26.76 0.71 19.74
C SER A 662 28.00 0.43 20.60
N ALA A 663 28.94 1.37 20.68
CA ALA A 663 30.21 1.14 21.36
C ALA A 663 29.99 0.84 22.85
N GLY A 664 30.42 -0.35 23.29
CA GLY A 664 30.30 -0.79 24.67
C GLY A 664 28.92 -1.35 25.07
N LEU A 665 27.99 -1.47 24.12
CA LEU A 665 26.71 -2.14 24.33
C LEU A 665 26.83 -3.64 24.07
N SER A 666 26.14 -4.45 24.86
CA SER A 666 25.96 -5.89 24.58
C SER A 666 25.05 -6.10 23.37
N SER A 667 25.14 -7.27 22.72
CA SER A 667 24.14 -7.68 21.73
C SER A 667 22.73 -7.67 22.34
N GLY A 668 21.74 -7.27 21.56
CA GLY A 668 20.34 -7.15 21.95
C GLY A 668 19.75 -5.75 21.73
N PRO A 669 18.45 -5.60 22.05
CA PRO A 669 17.76 -4.32 22.00
C PRO A 669 18.18 -3.42 23.17
N HIS A 670 18.32 -2.13 22.91
CA HIS A 670 18.54 -1.07 23.88
C HIS A 670 17.47 0.00 23.69
N LEU A 671 16.72 0.31 24.75
CA LEU A 671 15.61 1.24 24.69
C LEU A 671 15.91 2.53 25.45
N GLY A 672 15.80 3.65 24.75
CA GLY A 672 15.97 5.00 25.29
C GLY A 672 14.69 5.81 25.12
N TYR A 673 14.50 6.84 25.95
CA TYR A 673 13.39 7.78 25.79
C TYR A 673 13.90 9.22 25.86
N LEU A 674 13.38 10.05 24.96
CA LEU A 674 13.57 11.50 24.97
C LEU A 674 12.26 12.16 25.41
N LYS A 675 12.36 13.18 26.26
CA LYS A 675 11.25 14.02 26.68
C LYS A 675 11.50 15.46 26.26
N PHE A 676 10.62 15.98 25.41
CA PHE A 676 10.58 17.38 25.02
C PHE A 676 9.60 18.09 25.94
N THR A 677 9.97 19.23 26.51
CA THR A 677 9.07 20.05 27.34
C THR A 677 9.05 21.47 26.79
N ASP A 678 7.88 21.99 26.44
CA ASP A 678 7.77 23.38 26.01
C ASP A 678 7.73 24.36 27.20
N SER A 679 8.00 25.63 26.93
CA SER A 679 7.93 26.71 27.94
C SER A 679 6.56 27.35 28.08
N CYS A 680 5.64 27.04 27.18
CA CYS A 680 4.45 27.84 26.98
C CYS A 680 3.31 27.33 27.87
N ASN A 681 3.18 26.02 28.07
CA ASN A 681 2.31 25.42 29.10
C ASN A 681 2.94 24.22 29.81
N ASN A 682 4.22 23.91 29.55
CA ASN A 682 4.91 22.71 30.00
C ASN A 682 4.27 21.42 29.46
N GLN A 683 3.70 21.45 28.25
CA GLN A 683 3.36 20.23 27.53
C GLN A 683 4.63 19.42 27.32
N THR A 684 4.49 18.09 27.45
CA THR A 684 5.61 17.15 27.34
C THR A 684 5.36 16.13 26.26
N PHE A 685 6.34 15.93 25.38
CA PHE A 685 6.29 14.93 24.31
C PHE A 685 7.35 13.88 24.57
N MET A 686 6.95 12.62 24.69
CA MET A 686 7.86 11.49 24.86
C MET A 686 8.15 10.83 23.51
N ARG A 687 9.40 10.49 23.23
CA ARG A 687 9.83 9.72 22.04
C ARG A 687 10.66 8.52 22.49
N ALA A 688 10.21 7.33 22.15
CA ALA A 688 10.99 6.11 22.36
C ALA A 688 11.97 5.90 21.20
N ILE A 689 13.17 5.44 21.54
CA ILE A 689 14.27 5.11 20.65
C ILE A 689 14.66 3.67 20.94
N LYS A 690 14.57 2.80 19.94
CA LYS A 690 15.06 1.43 20.03
C LYS A 690 16.32 1.29 19.19
N LEU A 691 17.42 0.86 19.79
CA LEU A 691 18.68 0.53 19.13
C LEU A 691 18.93 -0.97 19.22
N ASN A 692 18.96 -1.68 18.09
CA ASN A 692 19.36 -3.09 18.08
C ASN A 692 20.86 -3.21 17.80
N VAL A 693 21.58 -3.91 18.67
CA VAL A 693 23.01 -4.22 18.53
C VAL A 693 23.17 -5.71 18.27
N GLY A 694 23.86 -6.11 17.21
CA GLY A 694 24.12 -7.53 16.89
C GLY A 694 23.07 -8.16 15.96
N ASP A 695 21.99 -8.71 16.52
CA ASP A 695 20.95 -9.43 15.77
C ASP A 695 20.14 -8.52 14.85
N CYS A 696 19.54 -9.06 13.78
CA CYS A 696 18.70 -8.26 12.88
C CYS A 696 17.44 -7.74 13.55
N LEU A 697 16.84 -8.60 14.37
CA LEU A 697 15.69 -8.29 15.19
C LEU A 697 15.80 -9.17 16.42
N THR A 698 15.93 -8.57 17.59
CA THR A 698 15.62 -9.25 18.85
C THR A 698 14.55 -8.42 19.53
N GLU A 699 13.39 -9.04 19.68
CA GLU A 699 12.22 -8.46 20.29
C GLU A 699 11.91 -9.19 21.59
N THR A 700 11.91 -8.43 22.68
CA THR A 700 11.45 -8.85 23.99
C THR A 700 10.30 -7.95 24.36
N PHE A 701 9.14 -8.52 24.67
CA PHE A 701 7.97 -7.69 24.85
C PHE A 701 7.94 -6.98 26.23
N ASP A 702 8.88 -7.31 27.12
CA ASP A 702 9.14 -6.66 28.43
C ASP A 702 9.27 -5.13 28.36
N ASP A 703 9.76 -4.64 27.23
CA ASP A 703 10.03 -3.23 26.99
C ASP A 703 8.77 -2.41 26.67
N TYR A 704 7.71 -3.09 26.22
CA TYR A 704 6.45 -2.45 25.84
C TYR A 704 5.51 -2.27 27.04
N GLY A 705 4.55 -1.37 26.86
CA GLY A 705 3.49 -1.19 27.84
C GLY A 705 2.31 -2.08 27.62
N ASN A 706 1.58 -2.32 28.71
CA ASN A 706 0.30 -2.98 28.62
C ASN A 706 -0.60 -2.19 27.67
N GLY A 707 -1.07 -2.82 26.59
CA GLY A 707 -1.85 -2.16 25.54
C GLY A 707 -1.62 -2.77 24.15
N PRO A 708 -2.25 -2.21 23.11
CA PRO A 708 -2.09 -2.66 21.73
C PRO A 708 -0.62 -2.77 21.30
N LEU A 709 -0.25 -3.86 20.62
CA LEU A 709 1.07 -3.95 19.98
C LEU A 709 1.17 -2.96 18.81
N VAL A 710 0.06 -2.78 18.11
CA VAL A 710 -0.11 -1.71 17.12
C VAL A 710 0.18 -0.37 17.82
N ASP A 711 1.06 0.44 17.24
CA ASP A 711 1.59 1.71 17.79
C ASP A 711 2.75 1.58 18.80
N SER A 712 3.12 0.36 19.18
CA SER A 712 4.35 0.12 19.93
C SER A 712 5.60 0.26 19.04
N PRO A 713 6.77 0.64 19.58
CA PRO A 713 7.99 0.79 18.79
C PRO A 713 8.35 -0.44 17.94
N GLY A 714 8.33 -0.26 16.62
CA GLY A 714 8.60 -1.27 15.59
C GLY A 714 7.37 -1.83 14.91
N TRP A 715 6.18 -1.62 15.47
CA TRP A 715 4.95 -2.23 15.04
C TRP A 715 3.96 -1.20 14.49
N GLU A 716 3.29 -1.55 13.41
CA GLU A 716 2.27 -0.76 12.73
C GLU A 716 1.10 -1.63 12.28
N VAL A 717 -0.04 -1.01 11.94
CA VAL A 717 -1.11 -1.68 11.20
C VAL A 717 -0.63 -1.89 9.77
N ASP A 718 -0.85 -3.08 9.22
CA ASP A 718 -0.67 -3.31 7.78
C ASP A 718 -1.67 -2.45 6.98
N PRO A 719 -1.21 -1.45 6.19
CA PRO A 719 -2.10 -0.57 5.44
C PRO A 719 -2.92 -1.31 4.38
N GLY A 720 -2.53 -2.54 3.99
CA GLY A 720 -3.28 -3.39 3.07
C GLY A 720 -4.42 -4.18 3.73
N ALA A 721 -4.54 -4.19 5.06
CA ALA A 721 -5.66 -4.81 5.74
C ALA A 721 -6.90 -3.91 5.62
N THR A 722 -7.62 -4.00 4.50
CA THR A 722 -8.93 -3.37 4.35
C THR A 722 -9.93 -4.08 5.27
N PHE A 723 -10.36 -3.39 6.32
CA PHE A 723 -11.50 -3.82 7.14
C PHE A 723 -12.76 -3.75 6.29
N GLY A 724 -13.38 -4.91 6.03
CA GLY A 724 -14.65 -5.01 5.33
C GLY A 724 -15.77 -4.39 6.16
N GLY A 725 -15.95 -3.07 6.07
CA GLY A 725 -16.99 -2.35 6.79
C GLY A 725 -16.52 -1.13 7.58
N GLY A 726 -15.73 -0.24 6.98
CA GLY A 726 -15.76 1.23 7.18
C GLY A 726 -15.71 1.85 8.59
N THR A 727 -15.48 1.07 9.66
CA THR A 727 -15.55 1.57 11.04
C THR A 727 -14.19 1.40 11.70
N ALA A 728 -13.53 2.50 12.05
CA ALA A 728 -12.26 2.48 12.77
C ALA A 728 -12.42 1.76 14.11
N ILE A 729 -11.54 0.80 14.41
CA ILE A 729 -11.54 0.12 15.72
C ILE A 729 -11.12 1.15 16.78
N SER A 730 -12.04 1.47 17.69
CA SER A 730 -11.72 2.25 18.89
C SER A 730 -10.67 1.51 19.73
N SER A 731 -9.66 2.23 20.20
CA SER A 731 -8.41 1.77 20.85
C SER A 731 -8.51 0.86 22.09
N ALA A 732 -9.71 0.40 22.50
CA ALA A 732 -9.93 -0.22 23.81
C ALA A 732 -9.88 -1.76 23.84
N ALA A 733 -9.85 -2.46 22.69
CA ALA A 733 -9.78 -3.92 22.67
C ALA A 733 -9.16 -4.44 21.37
N THR A 734 -7.86 -4.24 21.21
CA THR A 734 -7.11 -4.88 20.11
C THR A 734 -6.73 -6.30 20.56
N PRO A 735 -7.04 -7.33 19.78
CA PRO A 735 -6.74 -8.71 20.14
C PRO A 735 -5.26 -9.10 19.98
N ILE A 736 -4.39 -8.15 19.64
CA ILE A 736 -2.93 -8.28 19.65
C ILE A 736 -2.41 -7.18 20.57
N GLN A 737 -2.06 -7.53 21.80
CA GLN A 737 -1.71 -6.59 22.86
C GLN A 737 -0.51 -7.09 23.65
N VAL A 738 0.34 -6.21 24.14
CA VAL A 738 1.32 -6.58 25.16
C VAL A 738 0.64 -6.52 26.53
N LEU A 739 0.84 -7.53 27.36
CA LEU A 739 0.43 -7.58 28.75
C LEU A 739 1.56 -8.16 29.60
N ASP A 740 1.99 -7.38 30.59
CA ASP A 740 3.02 -7.76 31.57
C ASP A 740 4.33 -8.25 30.92
N GLY A 741 4.71 -7.59 29.82
CA GLY A 741 5.94 -7.92 29.08
C GLY A 741 5.81 -9.06 28.07
N VAL A 742 4.59 -9.55 27.84
CA VAL A 742 4.32 -10.66 26.93
C VAL A 742 3.33 -10.20 25.87
N LEU A 743 3.59 -10.52 24.60
CA LEU A 743 2.62 -10.31 23.54
C LEU A 743 1.51 -11.36 23.64
N GLU A 744 0.32 -10.91 23.96
CA GLU A 744 -0.90 -11.70 24.01
C GLU A 744 -1.70 -11.53 22.70
N ILE A 745 -2.02 -12.66 22.09
CA ILE A 745 -2.98 -12.78 20.99
C ILE A 745 -4.24 -13.43 21.56
N SER A 746 -5.29 -12.65 21.82
CA SER A 746 -6.48 -13.12 22.54
C SER A 746 -7.79 -12.96 21.77
N GLY A 747 -8.72 -13.86 22.05
CA GLY A 747 -10.10 -13.78 21.60
C GLY A 747 -10.97 -12.92 22.52
N SER A 748 -10.66 -11.64 22.69
CA SER A 748 -11.44 -10.76 23.56
C SER A 748 -12.92 -10.68 23.11
N THR A 749 -13.83 -10.77 24.09
CA THR A 749 -15.19 -10.23 23.98
C THR A 749 -15.13 -8.74 24.32
N ILE A 750 -15.60 -7.88 23.41
CA ILE A 750 -15.73 -6.44 23.69
C ILE A 750 -17.06 -6.25 24.43
N ASN A 751 -17.03 -5.83 25.69
CA ASN A 751 -18.20 -5.55 26.54
C ASN A 751 -19.16 -6.74 26.76
N GLY A 752 -18.64 -7.97 26.87
CA GLY A 752 -19.46 -9.16 27.19
C GLY A 752 -20.40 -9.60 26.05
N SER A 753 -20.27 -8.99 24.87
CA SER A 753 -20.90 -9.46 23.65
C SER A 753 -19.80 -10.06 22.75
N PRO A 754 -19.96 -11.30 22.25
CA PRO A 754 -19.05 -11.82 21.24
C PRO A 754 -19.09 -10.89 20.03
N VAL A 755 -17.95 -10.31 19.70
CA VAL A 755 -17.79 -9.59 18.44
C VAL A 755 -17.54 -10.67 17.41
N GLU A 756 -18.48 -10.85 16.47
CA GLU A 756 -18.31 -11.69 15.28
C GLU A 756 -17.24 -11.07 14.38
N ALA A 757 -15.98 -11.12 14.82
CA ALA A 757 -14.84 -10.70 14.02
C ALA A 757 -14.56 -11.82 13.01
N THR A 758 -15.24 -11.80 11.88
CA THR A 758 -14.86 -12.54 10.66
C THR A 758 -13.59 -11.97 10.01
N GLN A 759 -12.93 -10.99 10.64
CA GLN A 759 -11.86 -10.19 10.04
C GLN A 759 -10.52 -10.42 10.74
N SER A 760 -9.45 -10.49 9.95
CA SER A 760 -8.09 -10.65 10.44
C SER A 760 -7.49 -9.30 10.88
N ILE A 761 -6.87 -9.26 12.05
CA ILE A 761 -6.15 -8.07 12.54
C ILE A 761 -4.66 -8.35 12.39
N THR A 762 -3.94 -7.41 11.80
CA THR A 762 -2.53 -7.56 11.44
C THR A 762 -1.67 -6.49 12.12
N ALA A 763 -0.64 -6.92 12.85
CA ALA A 763 0.48 -6.08 13.28
C ALA A 763 1.72 -6.42 12.47
N GLN A 764 2.43 -5.42 11.97
CA GLN A 764 3.58 -5.59 11.06
C GLN A 764 4.81 -4.85 11.57
N HIS A 765 5.98 -5.47 11.45
CA HIS A 765 7.27 -4.81 11.66
C HIS A 765 7.92 -4.44 10.31
N ARG A 766 7.87 -3.15 9.91
CA ARG A 766 8.17 -2.69 8.52
C ARG A 766 9.65 -2.70 8.12
N ASN A 767 10.57 -2.66 9.09
CA ASN A 767 11.98 -2.39 8.83
C ASN A 767 12.92 -3.42 9.45
N ILE A 768 12.97 -4.64 8.89
CA ILE A 768 14.12 -5.55 9.08
C ILE A 768 15.12 -5.34 7.91
N ASN A 769 15.18 -4.10 7.39
CA ASN A 769 15.92 -3.76 6.18
C ASN A 769 17.45 -3.78 6.36
N ASN A 770 17.92 -3.82 7.61
CA ASN A 770 19.34 -3.87 7.94
C ASN A 770 19.78 -5.26 8.42
N CYS A 771 19.03 -6.33 8.12
CA CYS A 771 19.67 -7.64 8.08
C CYS A 771 20.76 -7.61 7.01
N PRO A 772 22.05 -7.86 7.35
CA PRO A 772 23.07 -8.07 6.35
C PRO A 772 22.57 -9.10 5.33
N VAL A 773 22.84 -8.88 4.03
CA VAL A 773 22.88 -10.02 3.11
C VAL A 773 23.92 -10.91 3.71
N CYS A 774 23.56 -12.13 4.05
CA CYS A 774 24.62 -13.07 4.33
C CYS A 774 25.44 -13.20 3.04
N PRO A 775 26.76 -12.94 3.10
CA PRO A 775 27.62 -13.17 1.96
C PRO A 775 27.50 -14.66 1.60
N GLU A 776 26.98 -14.94 0.40
CA GLU A 776 26.87 -16.22 -0.30
C GLU A 776 26.27 -17.45 0.43
N ASP A 777 26.17 -17.52 1.77
CA ASP A 777 25.93 -18.78 2.52
C ASP A 777 24.92 -18.67 3.69
N GLY A 778 24.03 -17.68 3.71
CA GLY A 778 23.19 -17.44 4.89
C GLY A 778 21.86 -18.18 4.97
N LEU A 779 21.72 -18.98 6.01
CA LEU A 779 20.44 -19.38 6.56
C LEU A 779 19.88 -18.24 7.44
N THR A 780 18.62 -17.83 7.22
CA THR A 780 17.92 -16.94 8.16
C THR A 780 17.25 -17.79 9.22
N VAL A 781 17.59 -17.58 10.50
CA VAL A 781 16.99 -18.32 11.60
C VAL A 781 16.04 -17.39 12.35
N VAL A 782 14.77 -17.79 12.43
CA VAL A 782 13.74 -17.11 13.20
C VAL A 782 13.38 -17.98 14.40
N ARG A 783 13.44 -17.43 15.61
CA ARG A 783 12.99 -18.11 16.83
C ARG A 783 11.86 -17.33 17.48
N LEU A 784 10.84 -18.05 17.94
CA LEU A 784 9.71 -17.53 18.70
C LEU A 784 9.60 -18.32 19.98
N ARG A 785 9.56 -17.63 21.12
CA ARG A 785 9.23 -18.23 22.40
C ARG A 785 7.75 -18.06 22.67
N VAL A 786 6.98 -19.13 22.46
CA VAL A 786 5.51 -19.13 22.53
C VAL A 786 5.01 -19.94 23.71
N LYS A 787 3.88 -19.57 24.27
CA LYS A 787 3.23 -20.32 25.35
C LYS A 787 1.77 -20.50 25.00
N GLY A 788 1.42 -21.76 24.78
CA GLY A 788 0.05 -22.17 24.50
C GLY A 788 -0.80 -22.26 25.76
N HIS A 789 -2.09 -21.98 25.62
CA HIS A 789 -3.11 -22.13 26.65
C HIS A 789 -4.10 -23.25 26.29
N THR A 790 -4.89 -23.67 27.26
CA THR A 790 -5.98 -24.63 27.03
C THR A 790 -7.16 -23.92 26.37
N GLY A 791 -7.38 -24.10 25.07
CA GLY A 791 -8.50 -23.50 24.35
C GLY A 791 -8.46 -23.91 22.87
N GLY A 792 -9.60 -24.31 22.31
CA GLY A 792 -9.61 -25.09 21.07
C GLY A 792 -9.51 -24.28 19.78
N SER A 793 -9.66 -22.95 19.83
CA SER A 793 -9.99 -22.23 18.61
C SER A 793 -9.34 -20.88 18.31
N ALA A 794 -8.55 -20.22 19.18
CA ALA A 794 -7.82 -19.01 18.73
C ALA A 794 -6.79 -19.34 17.65
N LEU A 795 -7.12 -19.00 16.40
CA LEU A 795 -6.20 -19.13 15.29
C LEU A 795 -5.30 -17.90 15.19
N TRP A 796 -3.99 -18.12 15.24
CA TRP A 796 -2.96 -17.10 15.04
C TRP A 796 -2.06 -17.51 13.89
N GLU A 797 -1.50 -16.51 13.21
CA GLU A 797 -0.53 -16.66 12.12
C GLU A 797 0.62 -15.67 12.31
N ILE A 798 1.85 -16.12 12.08
CA ILE A 798 3.06 -15.27 12.10
C ILE A 798 3.80 -15.52 10.79
N HIS A 799 3.84 -14.53 9.91
CA HIS A 799 4.46 -14.63 8.58
C HIS A 799 5.81 -13.92 8.55
N PHE A 800 6.74 -14.51 7.79
CA PHE A 800 8.07 -13.99 7.51
C PHE A 800 8.17 -13.68 6.01
N THR A 801 8.12 -12.41 5.63
CA THR A 801 7.97 -11.98 4.23
C THR A 801 9.17 -11.18 3.72
N PRO A 802 9.47 -11.27 2.42
CA PRO A 802 10.33 -10.31 1.72
C PRO A 802 9.58 -8.99 1.46
N LEU A 803 10.28 -7.94 0.99
CA LEU A 803 9.61 -6.70 0.57
C LEU A 803 8.76 -6.99 -0.68
N GLY A 804 7.43 -6.89 -0.55
CA GLY A 804 6.50 -7.00 -1.68
C GLY A 804 6.30 -8.40 -2.26
N GLY A 805 6.69 -9.47 -1.55
CA GLY A 805 6.59 -10.84 -2.05
C GLY A 805 5.84 -11.80 -1.13
N THR A 806 5.70 -13.04 -1.59
CA THR A 806 5.06 -14.16 -0.88
C THR A 806 5.83 -14.56 0.38
N ASP A 807 5.15 -15.07 1.41
CA ASP A 807 5.77 -15.51 2.67
C ASP A 807 6.90 -16.53 2.44
N LEU A 808 8.08 -16.34 3.02
CA LEU A 808 9.14 -17.36 2.98
C LEU A 808 8.83 -18.52 3.94
N ALA A 809 8.18 -18.18 5.06
CA ALA A 809 7.76 -19.12 6.08
C ALA A 809 6.65 -18.48 6.92
N ALA A 810 5.80 -19.31 7.51
CA ALA A 810 4.85 -18.88 8.52
C ALA A 810 4.63 -19.97 9.58
N TRP A 811 4.22 -19.54 10.77
CA TRP A 811 3.65 -20.41 11.78
C TRP A 811 2.16 -20.10 11.92
N ARG A 812 1.31 -21.12 11.86
CA ARG A 812 -0.13 -21.00 12.13
C ARG A 812 -0.51 -21.92 13.26
N GLY A 813 -1.23 -21.44 14.26
CA GLY A 813 -1.56 -22.26 15.41
C GLY A 813 -2.94 -22.03 15.98
N SER A 814 -3.35 -22.94 16.86
CA SER A 814 -4.45 -22.71 17.80
C SER A 814 -3.88 -22.23 19.15
N ALA A 815 -4.69 -22.11 20.20
CA ALA A 815 -4.15 -21.82 21.53
C ALA A 815 -3.21 -22.93 22.04
N SER A 816 -3.32 -24.17 21.53
CA SER A 816 -2.53 -25.31 22.00
C SER A 816 -1.68 -25.98 20.92
N THR A 817 -1.66 -25.47 19.69
CA THR A 817 -0.93 -26.09 18.57
C THR A 817 -0.19 -25.05 17.75
N ALA A 818 0.90 -25.46 17.10
CA ALA A 818 1.59 -24.71 16.07
C ALA A 818 1.80 -25.60 14.84
N THR A 819 1.51 -25.08 13.66
CA THR A 819 1.59 -25.75 12.37
C THR A 819 2.55 -24.96 11.48
N PRO A 820 3.63 -25.58 10.97
CA PRO A 820 4.50 -24.91 10.04
C PRO A 820 3.79 -24.71 8.69
N MET A 821 4.03 -23.56 8.04
CA MET A 821 3.45 -23.20 6.76
C MET A 821 4.50 -22.61 5.82
N ALA A 822 4.42 -22.97 4.55
CA ALA A 822 5.14 -22.30 3.47
C ALA A 822 4.19 -21.47 2.59
N ALA A 823 4.76 -20.52 1.84
CA ALA A 823 4.09 -19.53 0.97
C ALA A 823 2.93 -20.03 0.09
N GLN A 824 2.93 -21.33 -0.24
CA GLN A 824 2.02 -21.94 -1.20
C GLN A 824 1.42 -23.21 -0.59
N ASP A 825 0.34 -23.05 0.19
CA ASP A 825 -0.68 -24.03 0.58
C ASP A 825 -0.26 -25.36 1.25
N GLY A 826 1.03 -25.57 1.47
CA GLY A 826 1.55 -26.67 2.29
C GLY A 826 1.47 -26.30 3.76
N ALA A 827 0.36 -26.62 4.41
CA ALA A 827 0.32 -26.70 5.86
C ALA A 827 0.95 -28.03 6.29
N GLY A 828 1.95 -27.95 7.15
CA GLY A 828 2.54 -29.12 7.76
C GLY A 828 1.62 -29.83 8.75
N ALA A 829 2.15 -30.84 9.43
CA ALA A 829 1.44 -31.45 10.55
C ALA A 829 1.38 -30.46 11.73
N ALA A 830 0.17 -30.25 12.27
CA ALA A 830 0.02 -29.50 13.52
C ALA A 830 0.75 -30.22 14.65
N VAL A 831 1.53 -29.47 15.43
CA VAL A 831 2.28 -29.97 16.57
C VAL A 831 1.69 -29.37 17.84
N ASP A 832 1.50 -30.20 18.86
CA ASP A 832 1.03 -29.74 20.17
C ASP A 832 2.12 -28.90 20.83
N LEU A 833 1.76 -27.68 21.23
CA LEU A 833 2.55 -26.92 22.20
C LEU A 833 2.51 -27.68 23.53
N THR A 834 3.57 -27.64 24.33
CA THR A 834 3.75 -28.55 25.47
C THR A 834 2.67 -28.44 26.56
N GLY A 835 1.79 -27.43 26.48
CA GLY A 835 0.51 -27.35 27.18
C GLY A 835 0.68 -27.14 28.68
N GLY A 836 -0.09 -26.20 29.26
CA GLY A 836 -0.07 -25.97 30.72
C GLY A 836 0.91 -24.90 31.18
N GLY A 837 1.15 -23.88 30.34
CA GLY A 837 1.84 -22.67 30.74
C GLY A 837 3.37 -22.75 30.73
N THR A 838 3.94 -23.75 30.06
CA THR A 838 5.36 -23.79 29.69
C THR A 838 5.60 -23.03 28.38
N TRP A 839 6.81 -22.48 28.25
CA TRP A 839 7.26 -21.84 27.03
C TRP A 839 7.86 -22.90 26.10
N ASP A 840 7.39 -22.91 24.85
CA ASP A 840 7.96 -23.64 23.72
C ASP A 840 8.79 -22.69 22.85
N GLU A 841 9.78 -23.24 22.17
CA GLU A 841 10.56 -22.53 21.16
C GLU A 841 10.18 -23.04 19.76
N LEU A 842 9.60 -22.17 18.95
CA LEU A 842 9.39 -22.39 17.52
C LEU A 842 10.60 -21.82 16.77
N GLU A 843 11.23 -22.60 15.92
CA GLU A 843 12.35 -22.16 15.09
C GLU A 843 12.05 -22.42 13.61
N ALA A 844 12.26 -21.42 12.75
CA ALA A 844 12.21 -21.54 11.30
C ALA A 844 13.58 -21.19 10.72
N ARG A 845 14.21 -22.15 10.06
CA ARG A 845 15.48 -22.02 9.34
C ARG A 845 15.17 -21.87 7.85
N ILE A 846 15.27 -20.65 7.33
CA ILE A 846 14.84 -20.28 5.98
C ILE A 846 16.06 -20.25 5.06
N ASN A 847 16.11 -21.16 4.09
CA ASN A 847 17.14 -21.23 3.07
C ASN A 847 16.62 -20.70 1.73
N VAL A 848 17.01 -19.47 1.41
CA VAL A 848 16.68 -18.78 0.15
C VAL A 848 17.61 -19.11 -1.02
N HIS A 849 18.65 -19.92 -0.80
CA HIS A 849 19.67 -20.23 -1.80
C HIS A 849 19.29 -21.42 -2.68
N ALA A 850 20.05 -21.57 -3.77
CA ALA A 850 19.88 -22.64 -4.74
C ALA A 850 20.55 -23.97 -4.32
N PHE A 851 21.17 -24.04 -3.14
CA PHE A 851 21.84 -25.22 -2.60
C PHE A 851 21.47 -25.44 -1.12
N GLU A 852 21.70 -26.65 -0.62
CA GLU A 852 21.39 -27.04 0.77
C GLU A 852 22.36 -26.40 1.76
N LEU A 853 21.82 -25.88 2.88
CA LEU A 853 22.57 -25.24 3.96
C LEU A 853 22.13 -25.84 5.30
N GLU A 854 23.06 -26.39 6.08
CA GLU A 854 22.80 -27.01 7.39
C GLU A 854 21.67 -28.07 7.40
N GLY A 855 21.57 -28.88 6.36
CA GLY A 855 20.47 -29.85 6.25
C GLY A 855 19.11 -29.23 5.89
N VAL A 856 19.08 -27.93 5.59
CA VAL A 856 17.92 -27.23 5.02
C VAL A 856 18.09 -27.18 3.50
N PRO A 857 17.28 -27.94 2.72
CA PRO A 857 17.35 -27.93 1.28
C PRO A 857 17.27 -26.53 0.66
N ALA A 858 17.79 -26.39 -0.56
CA ALA A 858 17.64 -25.19 -1.36
C ALA A 858 16.18 -24.74 -1.42
N THR A 859 15.93 -23.43 -1.33
CA THR A 859 14.59 -22.82 -1.47
C THR A 859 13.56 -23.45 -0.55
N SER A 860 13.94 -23.70 0.70
CA SER A 860 13.07 -24.34 1.68
C SER A 860 13.27 -23.80 3.09
N THR A 861 12.26 -24.00 3.92
CA THR A 861 12.31 -23.70 5.35
C THR A 861 12.20 -24.98 6.15
N ALA A 862 13.15 -25.22 7.05
CA ALA A 862 13.06 -26.27 8.06
C ALA A 862 12.50 -25.69 9.36
N PHE A 863 11.48 -26.34 9.92
CA PHE A 863 10.76 -25.91 11.11
C PHE A 863 11.06 -26.83 12.29
N TYR A 864 11.37 -26.27 13.44
CA TYR A 864 11.68 -26.99 14.67
C TYR A 864 10.77 -26.53 15.81
N LEU A 865 10.44 -27.47 16.70
CA LEU A 865 9.78 -27.21 17.97
C LEU A 865 10.68 -27.74 19.08
N ASN A 866 11.11 -26.87 19.99
CA ASN A 866 12.01 -27.21 21.09
C ASN A 866 13.27 -27.96 20.61
N GLY A 867 13.83 -27.51 19.47
CA GLY A 867 15.01 -28.10 18.83
C GLY A 867 14.76 -29.38 18.03
N ALA A 868 13.55 -29.95 18.05
CA ALA A 868 13.21 -31.12 17.26
C ALA A 868 12.64 -30.70 15.89
N LEU A 869 13.23 -31.19 14.79
CA LEU A 869 12.75 -30.97 13.43
C LEU A 869 11.32 -31.52 13.30
N GLN A 870 10.40 -30.66 12.90
CA GLN A 870 9.00 -31.00 12.63
C GLN A 870 8.80 -31.28 11.15
N GLU A 871 9.20 -30.33 10.29
CA GLU A 871 8.96 -30.41 8.86
C GLU A 871 9.92 -29.53 8.06
N THR A 872 10.08 -29.85 6.77
CA THR A 872 10.81 -29.04 5.81
C THR A 872 9.90 -28.75 4.62
N LEU A 873 9.60 -27.47 4.38
CA LEU A 873 8.67 -27.04 3.35
C LEU A 873 9.38 -26.17 2.31
N ALA A 874 9.17 -26.45 1.03
CA ALA A 874 9.71 -25.64 -0.06
C ALA A 874 8.97 -24.29 -0.15
N HIS A 875 9.70 -23.23 -0.51
CA HIS A 875 9.16 -21.91 -0.83
C HIS A 875 9.71 -21.41 -2.18
N GLY A 876 9.07 -20.40 -2.77
CA GLY A 876 9.54 -19.83 -4.03
C GLY A 876 10.91 -19.15 -3.93
N LEU A 877 11.59 -19.01 -5.07
CA LEU A 877 12.76 -18.13 -5.24
C LEU A 877 12.28 -16.67 -5.24
N GLY A 878 12.05 -16.10 -4.06
CA GLY A 878 11.78 -14.67 -3.85
C GLY A 878 13.04 -13.89 -3.48
N ASP A 879 12.87 -12.60 -3.14
CA ASP A 879 13.96 -11.79 -2.56
C ASP A 879 14.60 -12.53 -1.36
N ALA A 880 15.93 -12.50 -1.30
CA ALA A 880 16.75 -13.41 -0.50
C ALA A 880 16.74 -13.14 1.02
N ARG A 881 15.75 -12.40 1.55
CA ARG A 881 15.75 -12.01 2.97
C ARG A 881 14.34 -11.88 3.54
N VAL A 882 14.21 -12.27 4.81
CA VAL A 882 13.10 -11.83 5.65
C VAL A 882 13.28 -10.34 5.92
N ARG A 883 12.35 -9.52 5.40
CA ARG A 883 12.36 -8.06 5.60
C ARG A 883 11.22 -7.57 6.48
N ARG A 884 10.22 -8.42 6.69
CA ARG A 884 9.00 -8.10 7.40
C ARG A 884 8.52 -9.30 8.22
N VAL A 885 8.07 -9.03 9.44
CA VAL A 885 7.30 -9.97 10.26
C VAL A 885 5.87 -9.45 10.35
N ARG A 886 4.91 -10.33 10.14
CA ARG A 886 3.47 -10.03 10.21
C ARG A 886 2.82 -10.97 11.23
N ILE A 887 2.20 -10.42 12.26
CA ILE A 887 1.42 -11.17 13.24
C ILE A 887 -0.06 -10.95 12.94
N VAL A 888 -0.78 -12.03 12.71
CA VAL A 888 -2.18 -12.03 12.29
C VAL A 888 -3.00 -12.83 13.29
N ARG A 889 -4.10 -12.25 13.75
CA ARG A 889 -5.19 -13.02 14.36
C ARG A 889 -6.18 -13.38 13.27
N ILE A 890 -6.50 -14.66 13.12
CA ILE A 890 -7.51 -15.12 12.16
C ILE A 890 -8.87 -15.12 12.84
N GLY A 891 -9.85 -14.47 12.23
CA GLY A 891 -11.24 -14.51 12.68
C GLY A 891 -11.86 -15.88 12.43
N ASN A 892 -12.35 -16.52 13.48
CA ASN A 892 -13.30 -17.63 13.38
C ASN A 892 -14.58 -17.31 14.15
N ASP A 893 -15.65 -18.01 13.80
CA ASP A 893 -17.00 -17.75 14.31
C ASP A 893 -17.11 -18.16 15.79
N PHE A 894 -16.85 -17.23 16.72
CA PHE A 894 -16.75 -17.51 18.16
C PHE A 894 -17.95 -17.02 18.97
N SER A 895 -18.88 -17.92 19.25
CA SER A 895 -19.88 -17.71 20.30
C SER A 895 -19.56 -18.41 21.63
N GLN A 896 -18.43 -19.14 21.77
CA GLN A 896 -18.20 -20.00 22.96
C GLN A 896 -16.78 -20.12 23.55
N ASP A 897 -15.73 -19.53 23.00
CA ASP A 897 -14.37 -19.73 23.54
C ASP A 897 -13.99 -18.57 24.47
N ALA A 898 -14.07 -18.81 25.79
CA ALA A 898 -14.04 -17.74 26.79
C ALA A 898 -12.65 -17.11 27.02
N ASP A 899 -11.53 -17.79 26.68
CA ASP A 899 -10.18 -17.24 26.89
C ASP A 899 -9.08 -18.00 26.09
N PRO A 900 -9.14 -18.11 24.75
CA PRO A 900 -7.99 -18.64 24.03
C PRO A 900 -6.95 -17.53 23.86
N VAL A 901 -5.85 -17.65 24.60
CA VAL A 901 -4.68 -16.75 24.58
C VAL A 901 -3.50 -17.52 23.99
N VAL A 902 -2.74 -16.88 23.11
CA VAL A 902 -1.36 -17.29 22.82
C VAL A 902 -0.44 -16.17 23.26
N GLU A 903 0.54 -16.55 24.06
CA GLU A 903 1.55 -15.66 24.61
C GLU A 903 2.85 -15.80 23.81
N ILE A 904 3.50 -14.69 23.47
CA ILE A 904 4.82 -14.65 22.83
C ILE A 904 5.71 -13.74 23.69
N ASP A 905 6.78 -14.30 24.24
CA ASP A 905 7.71 -13.58 25.14
C ASP A 905 8.88 -12.97 24.36
N ARG A 906 9.41 -13.75 23.42
CA ARG A 906 10.59 -13.38 22.65
C ARG A 906 10.44 -13.75 21.19
N MET A 907 10.89 -12.88 20.32
CA MET A 907 11.11 -13.14 18.90
C MET A 907 12.52 -12.73 18.54
N SER A 908 13.27 -13.58 17.85
CA SER A 908 14.58 -13.22 17.32
C SER A 908 14.73 -13.66 15.88
N ILE A 909 15.27 -12.78 15.04
CA ILE A 909 15.70 -13.06 13.67
C ILE A 909 17.20 -12.79 13.63
N SER A 910 17.96 -13.86 13.50
CA SER A 910 19.38 -13.78 13.21
C SER A 910 19.58 -14.09 11.73
N ALA A 911 20.01 -13.10 10.96
CA ALA A 911 20.65 -13.40 9.68
C ALA A 911 22.05 -13.88 9.97
N CYS A 912 22.47 -14.93 9.24
CA CYS A 912 23.83 -15.44 9.30
C CYS A 912 24.15 -15.91 10.72
N GLY A 913 23.26 -16.73 11.32
CA GLY A 913 23.62 -17.47 12.54
C GLY A 913 25.03 -17.98 12.36
N PRO A 914 25.95 -17.74 13.31
CA PRO A 914 27.35 -17.93 13.03
C PRO A 914 27.50 -19.44 12.77
N VAL A 915 27.83 -19.79 11.53
CA VAL A 915 27.88 -21.17 11.06
C VAL A 915 29.32 -21.61 11.16
N CYS A 916 29.58 -22.58 12.03
CA CYS A 916 30.79 -23.37 11.92
C CYS A 916 30.73 -24.03 10.54
N GLY A 917 31.74 -23.82 9.68
CA GLY A 917 31.74 -24.44 8.35
C GLY A 917 31.37 -25.92 8.47
N SER A 918 30.71 -26.50 7.47
CA SER A 918 30.47 -27.95 7.46
C SER A 918 31.28 -28.52 6.30
N PRO A 919 32.39 -29.25 6.55
CA PRO A 919 32.97 -29.58 7.85
C PRO A 919 33.62 -28.40 8.60
N VAL A 920 33.67 -28.44 9.94
CA VAL A 920 34.18 -27.36 10.84
C VAL A 920 35.58 -26.87 10.48
N PHE A 921 36.34 -27.74 9.81
CA PHE A 921 37.72 -27.51 9.41
C PHE A 921 37.92 -27.17 7.93
N ASP A 922 36.87 -27.16 7.13
CA ASP A 922 36.86 -26.62 5.76
C ASP A 922 36.57 -25.11 5.83
N SER A 923 37.60 -24.38 6.22
CA SER A 923 37.56 -22.94 6.46
C SER A 923 37.56 -22.10 5.19
N ASN A 924 38.01 -22.66 4.05
CA ASN A 924 37.92 -22.02 2.74
C ASN A 924 36.68 -22.45 1.93
N ARG A 925 35.91 -23.43 2.45
CA ARG A 925 34.62 -23.94 1.95
C ARG A 925 34.72 -24.52 0.54
N ASP A 926 35.83 -25.18 0.23
CA ASP A 926 36.03 -25.84 -1.07
C ASP A 926 35.62 -27.32 -1.09
N HIS A 927 35.00 -27.79 0.00
CA HIS A 927 34.59 -29.17 0.27
C HIS A 927 35.76 -30.15 0.48
N GLU A 928 36.97 -29.64 0.65
CA GLU A 928 38.15 -30.38 1.08
C GLU A 928 38.60 -29.85 2.45
N VAL A 929 39.13 -30.71 3.33
CA VAL A 929 39.82 -30.25 4.54
C VAL A 929 41.31 -30.44 4.28
N ASP A 930 41.94 -29.40 3.77
CA ASP A 930 43.27 -29.45 3.18
C ASP A 930 44.26 -28.43 3.80
N TYR A 931 45.35 -28.18 3.10
CA TYR A 931 46.38 -27.27 3.59
C TYR A 931 45.98 -25.78 3.47
N ASN A 932 45.12 -25.43 2.52
CA ASN A 932 44.56 -24.09 2.39
C ASN A 932 43.65 -23.76 3.58
N ASP A 933 42.96 -24.76 4.13
CA ASP A 933 42.20 -24.58 5.36
C ASP A 933 43.08 -24.29 6.55
N LEU A 934 44.14 -25.09 6.71
CA LEU A 934 45.10 -24.85 7.77
C LEU A 934 45.74 -23.47 7.63
N GLN A 935 45.99 -22.98 6.41
CA GLN A 935 46.50 -21.62 6.18
C GLN A 935 45.46 -20.54 6.50
N THR A 936 44.20 -20.77 6.17
CA THR A 936 43.09 -19.84 6.46
C THR A 936 42.85 -19.76 7.97
N LEU A 937 42.81 -20.90 8.65
CA LEU A 937 42.75 -21.03 10.11
C LEU A 937 43.98 -20.40 10.79
N ALA A 938 45.19 -20.67 10.30
CA ALA A 938 46.43 -20.09 10.85
C ALA A 938 46.55 -18.58 10.58
N GLY A 939 46.02 -18.08 9.46
CA GLY A 939 45.98 -16.67 9.11
C GLY A 939 44.94 -15.88 9.90
N ASN A 940 43.84 -16.53 10.31
CA ASN A 940 42.72 -15.93 11.05
C ASN A 940 42.74 -16.20 12.57
N GLY A 941 43.89 -16.58 13.15
CA GLY A 941 44.07 -16.58 14.60
C GLY A 941 43.82 -17.91 15.33
N LEU A 942 43.99 -19.08 14.71
CA LEU A 942 43.96 -20.37 15.43
C LEU A 942 44.91 -20.41 16.65
N ILE A 943 45.98 -19.60 16.65
CA ILE A 943 46.90 -19.43 17.78
C ILE A 943 46.21 -18.84 19.03
N ASP A 944 45.10 -18.12 18.84
CA ASP A 944 44.36 -17.45 19.92
C ASP A 944 43.24 -18.33 20.51
N CYS A 945 42.98 -19.51 19.93
CA CYS A 945 42.03 -20.47 20.50
C CYS A 945 42.58 -21.11 21.77
N ALA A 946 41.78 -21.15 22.85
CA ALA A 946 42.16 -21.83 24.08
C ALA A 946 42.10 -23.36 23.86
N THR A 947 43.27 -23.99 23.75
CA THR A 947 43.37 -25.45 23.64
C THR A 947 43.68 -26.08 25.00
N GLY A 948 43.15 -27.29 25.25
CA GLY A 948 43.29 -28.02 26.52
C GLY A 948 41.98 -28.12 27.30
N PRO A 949 42.02 -28.37 28.63
CA PRO A 949 40.79 -28.53 29.43
C PRO A 949 39.88 -27.30 29.34
N ALA A 950 38.56 -27.53 29.38
CA ALA A 950 37.55 -26.47 29.33
C ALA A 950 37.91 -25.30 30.28
N PRO A 951 38.12 -24.08 29.77
CA PRO A 951 38.33 -22.93 30.61
C PRO A 951 37.01 -22.53 31.31
N PRO A 952 37.03 -21.59 32.25
CA PRO A 952 35.79 -21.02 32.79
C PRO A 952 34.88 -20.55 31.64
N ALA A 953 33.55 -20.72 31.81
CA ALA A 953 32.54 -20.39 30.79
C ALA A 953 32.77 -19.01 30.15
N GLU A 954 32.97 -17.99 30.98
CA GLU A 954 33.23 -16.61 30.59
C GLU A 954 34.49 -16.42 29.72
N VAL A 955 35.47 -17.33 29.81
CA VAL A 955 36.68 -17.31 28.97
C VAL A 955 36.41 -17.99 27.64
N PHE A 956 35.64 -19.08 27.62
CA PHE A 956 35.25 -19.77 26.38
C PHE A 956 34.29 -18.90 25.54
N ASP A 957 33.27 -18.33 26.17
CA ASP A 957 32.27 -17.45 25.54
C ASP A 957 32.90 -16.16 24.97
N ALA A 958 34.10 -15.79 25.45
CA ALA A 958 34.89 -14.66 24.96
C ALA A 958 35.85 -15.01 23.80
N LEU A 959 36.01 -16.29 23.46
CA LEU A 959 36.80 -16.70 22.29
C LEU A 959 36.12 -16.22 21.00
N SER A 960 36.89 -16.10 19.92
CA SER A 960 36.29 -15.84 18.61
C SER A 960 35.32 -16.96 18.25
N PHE A 961 34.29 -16.63 17.47
CA PHE A 961 33.30 -17.60 17.03
C PHE A 961 33.96 -18.82 16.33
N GLN A 962 34.99 -18.59 15.52
CA GLN A 962 35.75 -19.65 14.85
C GLN A 962 36.42 -20.59 15.86
N CYS A 963 36.87 -20.10 17.02
CA CYS A 963 37.41 -20.96 18.06
C CYS A 963 36.32 -21.74 18.80
N GLN A 964 35.18 -21.10 19.10
CA GLN A 964 34.03 -21.78 19.71
C GLN A 964 33.54 -22.92 18.82
N CYS A 965 33.59 -22.76 17.50
CA CYS A 965 33.26 -23.79 16.53
C CYS A 965 34.14 -25.03 16.56
N LEU A 966 35.39 -24.91 17.00
CA LEU A 966 36.29 -26.05 17.04
C LEU A 966 35.93 -27.02 18.16
N ASP A 967 35.11 -26.60 19.13
CA ASP A 967 34.53 -27.46 20.18
C ASP A 967 33.31 -28.22 19.62
N ILE A 968 33.59 -29.26 18.85
CA ILE A 968 32.59 -30.06 18.15
C ILE A 968 31.69 -30.83 19.14
N ASN A 969 32.18 -31.13 20.35
CA ASN A 969 31.45 -31.91 21.33
C ASN A 969 30.66 -31.04 22.35
N ASN A 970 30.83 -29.71 22.29
CA ASN A 970 30.18 -28.71 23.13
C ASN A 970 30.46 -28.88 24.64
N ASP A 971 31.65 -29.35 25.02
CA ASP A 971 32.11 -29.44 26.41
C ASP A 971 32.87 -28.18 26.88
N ARG A 972 32.91 -27.17 26.02
CA ARG A 972 33.64 -25.90 26.14
C ARG A 972 35.14 -26.09 26.15
N ALA A 973 35.66 -27.14 25.51
CA ALA A 973 37.08 -27.38 25.33
C ALA A 973 37.41 -27.56 23.86
N ILE A 974 38.57 -27.03 23.45
CA ILE A 974 39.20 -27.41 22.18
C ILE A 974 40.33 -28.34 22.55
N ASP A 975 40.05 -29.63 22.65
CA ASP A 975 40.97 -30.61 23.21
C ASP A 975 41.36 -31.72 22.22
N MET A 976 41.89 -32.81 22.75
CA MET A 976 42.33 -33.93 21.93
C MET A 976 41.18 -34.66 21.24
N LEU A 977 39.94 -34.53 21.71
CA LEU A 977 38.75 -35.08 21.10
C LEU A 977 38.44 -34.35 19.79
N GLU A 978 38.48 -33.02 19.80
CA GLU A 978 38.26 -32.15 18.64
C GLU A 978 39.41 -32.32 17.65
N PHE A 979 40.64 -32.40 18.14
CA PHE A 979 41.80 -32.69 17.30
C PHE A 979 41.74 -34.09 16.67
N ALA A 980 41.19 -35.08 17.37
CA ALA A 980 40.97 -36.41 16.81
C ALA A 980 39.81 -36.43 15.81
N ALA A 981 38.84 -35.50 15.90
CA ALA A 981 37.83 -35.29 14.86
C ALA A 981 38.48 -34.63 13.63
N PHE A 982 39.28 -33.57 13.80
CA PHE A 982 40.08 -32.96 12.73
C PHE A 982 40.88 -34.00 11.95
N GLN A 983 41.67 -34.81 12.65
CA GLN A 983 42.51 -35.84 12.03
C GLN A 983 41.74 -36.88 11.22
N ARG A 984 40.46 -37.11 11.54
CA ARG A 984 39.59 -38.01 10.77
C ARG A 984 39.04 -37.35 9.51
N CYS A 985 38.94 -36.03 9.49
CA CYS A 985 38.33 -35.26 8.41
C CYS A 985 39.34 -34.71 7.38
N VAL A 986 40.64 -34.65 7.70
CA VAL A 986 41.66 -34.16 6.75
C VAL A 986 41.73 -35.04 5.48
N SER A 987 41.47 -34.44 4.33
CA SER A 987 41.59 -35.04 3.00
C SER A 987 42.95 -34.71 2.37
N LEU A 988 44.00 -35.44 2.73
CA LEU A 988 45.35 -35.21 2.19
C LEU A 988 45.51 -35.64 0.71
N GLY A 989 45.01 -34.82 -0.23
CA GLY A 989 45.46 -34.79 -1.63
C GLY A 989 45.02 -35.97 -2.53
N THR A 990 43.98 -36.71 -2.17
CA THR A 990 43.24 -37.55 -3.13
C THR A 990 41.89 -36.89 -3.41
N PRO A 991 41.54 -36.58 -4.68
CA PRO A 991 40.27 -35.96 -5.02
C PRO A 991 39.14 -36.95 -4.70
N GLY A 992 38.55 -36.77 -3.54
CA GLY A 992 37.47 -37.56 -2.99
C GLY A 992 36.80 -36.70 -1.93
N PRO A 993 35.47 -36.72 -1.84
CA PRO A 993 34.75 -35.92 -0.85
C PRO A 993 35.24 -36.25 0.56
N ALA A 994 35.27 -35.24 1.45
CA ALA A 994 35.48 -35.44 2.87
C ALA A 994 34.58 -36.60 3.39
N ASP A 995 35.05 -37.35 4.40
CA ASP A 995 34.25 -38.43 4.99
C ASP A 995 32.86 -37.90 5.34
N PRO A 996 31.75 -38.47 4.83
CA PRO A 996 30.41 -37.96 5.11
C PRO A 996 30.04 -38.02 6.60
N ASN A 997 30.80 -38.75 7.43
CA ASN A 997 30.69 -38.69 8.90
C ASN A 997 31.41 -37.48 9.52
N CYS A 998 32.00 -36.60 8.71
CA CYS A 998 32.57 -35.30 9.10
C CYS A 998 31.59 -34.15 8.86
N ALA A 999 30.38 -34.43 8.41
CA ALA A 999 29.25 -33.51 8.52
C ALA A 999 28.71 -33.62 9.96
N ASP A 1000 29.38 -32.95 10.90
CA ASP A 1000 28.84 -32.68 12.24
C ASP A 1000 28.46 -31.20 12.32
#